data_AF-A0AAN7H3M0-F1
#
_entry.id   AF-A0AAN7H3M0-F1
#
_cell.length_a   1.000
_cell.length_b   1.000
_cell.length_c   1.000
_cell.angle_alpha   90.00
_cell.angle_beta   90.00
_cell.angle_gamma   90.00
#
_symmetry.space_group_name_H-M   'P 1'
#
loop_
_entity.id
_entity.type
_entity.pdbx_description
1 polymer ?
#
loop_
_entity_poly.entity_id
_entity_poly.type
_entity_poly.pdbx_seq_one_letter_code
_entity_poly.pdbx_strand_id
1 'polypeptide(L)'
;MAGKAFWLEADLFALIDYLTSLLARLMCSYTKNEITCSVILAHLAKISAKVKVISTTPREYAEASLNGELDINELTEHRKGNFQLPGGGSRHSPPYGQLEPQAETGNHGLSRGGQGTGRGGTWAFGNLQANDNSSDSKKDALRNMYYNQVNVVRTSLLEALSRHLVLVRGNNRLMTRRVSRKEYDICSVVYETGFEGFQTLVFQDQDNNLDGTADSATINYAYHAFRQLFKTVQCFKREHAQQAPAQQAPAQQTPVQQTPANQGLAVRANNLNTTAQTDPQSADQEPLGTQITWSFYDRGSEDKASDLTAGRDYYEEDEIELKSMNEVISVMMTLLFTSPTLIIMMEFFLGLLGSQKLHLVGESRASQPSQNFTASFCIDTKLFREAQDKQEAKSLSKSLIRRNALQSGKEIGQLGRVETFRPNGQGTTTPNRDAEKQRAKAHADRIRMHQSELHKASKKLKACIFEEKGVMVRCRLYILTTVILCTILVFGGIAVGATVGDRISGVDPFNITTYCWVLAAFIVIVAKSVLVHEWPWNDFLHGRVLCKSVSELYSVTGLNDQLILAYMLQNESNSFLDTRGPFNIVFDRKVDDGFSIDRPLSTWTMLVSGLLMVEVENDEGRGLVGLDLRRGRSHGEVDAIKDSAGGTKEEETYLYCRKLDNQVLREDRQTRVRLAYARGTTWNRVVGFYGNRNAVFV
;
A
#
# COMPACT_ATOMS: atom_id res chain seq x y z
N MET A 1 6.33 -30.13 38.36
CA MET A 1 6.83 -29.20 37.33
C MET A 1 6.99 -29.84 35.95
N ALA A 2 7.27 -31.15 35.83
CA ALA A 2 7.38 -31.85 34.54
C ALA A 2 6.13 -31.76 33.64
N GLY A 3 4.92 -31.73 34.23
CA GLY A 3 3.68 -31.61 33.45
C GLY A 3 3.55 -30.31 32.65
N LYS A 4 3.93 -29.14 33.21
CA LYS A 4 3.83 -27.85 32.51
C LYS A 4 4.84 -27.70 31.36
N ALA A 5 6.00 -28.36 31.44
CA ALA A 5 6.99 -28.37 30.37
C ALA A 5 6.53 -29.22 29.17
N PHE A 6 5.90 -30.37 29.43
CA PHE A 6 5.37 -31.26 28.39
C PHE A 6 4.28 -30.62 27.53
N TRP A 7 3.35 -29.86 28.14
CA TRP A 7 2.31 -29.13 27.38
C TRP A 7 2.91 -28.01 26.51
N LEU A 8 3.98 -27.35 26.98
CA LEU A 8 4.65 -26.28 26.22
C LEU A 8 5.36 -26.81 24.96
N GLU A 9 5.95 -28.01 25.03
CA GLU A 9 6.64 -28.64 23.90
C GLU A 9 5.67 -29.09 22.81
N ALA A 10 4.55 -29.69 23.21
CA ALA A 10 3.50 -30.12 22.27
C ALA A 10 2.90 -28.93 21.51
N ASP A 11 2.59 -27.84 22.21
CA ASP A 11 2.04 -26.62 21.61
C ASP A 11 3.05 -25.96 20.66
N LEU A 12 4.33 -25.93 21.03
CA LEU A 12 5.40 -25.40 20.18
C LEU A 12 5.56 -26.21 18.89
N PHE A 13 5.53 -27.54 18.98
CA PHE A 13 5.64 -28.41 17.81
C PHE A 13 4.44 -28.23 16.87
N ALA A 14 3.23 -28.12 17.43
CA ALA A 14 2.02 -27.85 16.67
C ALA A 14 2.10 -26.50 15.95
N LEU A 15 2.65 -25.46 16.60
CA LEU A 15 2.87 -24.15 15.98
C LEU A 15 3.88 -24.23 14.82
N ILE A 16 5.01 -24.93 15.01
CA ILE A 16 6.02 -25.10 13.95
C ILE A 16 5.43 -25.85 12.75
N ASP A 17 4.64 -26.91 12.97
CA ASP A 17 3.95 -27.63 11.91
C ASP A 17 2.95 -26.75 11.17
N TYR A 18 2.18 -25.96 11.92
CA TYR A 18 1.23 -25.04 11.35
C TYR A 18 1.92 -23.99 10.46
N LEU A 19 2.98 -23.35 10.96
CA LEU A 19 3.74 -22.34 10.22
C LEU A 19 4.40 -22.90 8.97
N THR A 20 5.05 -24.06 9.08
CA THR A 20 5.71 -24.70 7.94
C THR A 20 4.70 -25.24 6.92
N SER A 21 3.54 -25.72 7.37
CA SER A 21 2.42 -26.09 6.48
C SER A 21 1.84 -24.88 5.75
N LEU A 22 1.67 -23.76 6.45
CA LEU A 22 1.15 -22.52 5.87
C LEU A 22 2.12 -21.95 4.83
N LEU A 23 3.42 -21.88 5.17
CA LEU A 23 4.46 -21.49 4.24
C LEU A 23 4.51 -22.42 3.02
N ALA A 24 4.39 -23.74 3.22
CA ALA A 24 4.31 -24.69 2.11
C ALA A 24 3.11 -24.41 1.19
N ARG A 25 1.91 -24.19 1.74
CA ARG A 25 0.71 -23.88 0.96
C ARG A 25 0.87 -22.60 0.14
N LEU A 26 1.43 -21.55 0.74
CA LEU A 26 1.65 -20.28 0.06
C LEU A 26 2.69 -20.43 -1.05
N MET A 27 3.87 -20.96 -0.72
CA MET A 27 4.97 -21.10 -1.67
C MET A 27 4.63 -22.02 -2.85
N CYS A 28 3.93 -23.13 -2.60
CA CYS A 28 3.45 -24.02 -3.65
C CYS A 28 2.30 -23.41 -4.46
N SER A 29 1.56 -22.43 -3.93
CA SER A 29 0.53 -21.74 -4.70
C SER A 29 1.10 -20.70 -5.67
N TYR A 30 2.31 -20.21 -5.40
CA TYR A 30 3.03 -19.24 -6.22
C TYR A 30 3.66 -19.82 -7.48
N THR A 31 4.02 -21.10 -7.45
CA THR A 31 4.62 -21.80 -8.58
C THR A 31 3.68 -22.88 -9.10
N LYS A 32 3.62 -23.04 -10.42
CA LYS A 32 2.89 -24.15 -11.07
C LYS A 32 3.78 -25.37 -11.31
N ASN A 33 5.08 -25.26 -11.02
CA ASN A 33 6.05 -26.30 -11.30
C ASN A 33 6.12 -27.31 -10.15
N GLU A 34 5.70 -28.55 -10.42
CA GLU A 34 5.68 -29.66 -9.46
C GLU A 34 7.05 -29.98 -8.86
N ILE A 35 8.13 -29.85 -9.64
CA ILE A 35 9.51 -30.07 -9.16
C ILE A 35 9.88 -29.01 -8.13
N THR A 36 9.53 -27.74 -8.41
CA THR A 36 9.79 -26.64 -7.48
C THR A 36 9.02 -26.83 -6.19
N CYS A 37 7.73 -27.21 -6.28
CA CYS A 37 6.92 -27.58 -5.11
C CYS A 37 7.56 -28.70 -4.29
N SER A 38 8.03 -29.77 -4.95
CA SER A 38 8.66 -30.91 -4.27
C SER A 38 9.93 -30.52 -3.51
N VAL A 39 10.77 -29.66 -4.10
CA VAL A 39 11.98 -29.15 -3.45
C VAL A 39 11.63 -28.30 -2.23
N ILE A 40 10.66 -27.39 -2.36
CA ILE A 40 10.17 -26.53 -1.27
C ILE A 40 9.64 -27.39 -0.12
N LEU A 41 8.77 -28.35 -0.41
CA LEU A 41 8.19 -29.26 0.58
C LEU A 41 9.27 -30.06 1.31
N ALA A 42 10.22 -30.64 0.57
CA ALA A 42 11.32 -31.40 1.17
C ALA A 42 12.19 -30.56 2.11
N HIS A 43 12.45 -29.29 1.76
CA HIS A 43 13.25 -28.40 2.61
C HIS A 43 12.46 -27.90 3.82
N LEU A 44 11.17 -27.57 3.66
CA LEU A 44 10.31 -27.20 4.78
C LEU A 44 10.13 -28.34 5.78
N ALA A 45 9.97 -29.59 5.31
CA ALA A 45 9.92 -30.76 6.18
C ALA A 45 11.22 -30.94 6.99
N LYS A 46 12.38 -30.80 6.33
CA LYS A 46 13.70 -30.85 6.99
C LYS A 46 13.86 -29.72 8.02
N ILE A 47 13.43 -28.50 7.69
CA ILE A 47 13.50 -27.36 8.61
C ILE A 47 12.57 -27.58 9.81
N SER A 48 11.32 -28.01 9.58
CA SER A 48 10.37 -28.34 10.66
C SER A 48 10.97 -29.34 11.64
N ALA A 49 11.49 -30.47 11.14
CA ALA A 49 12.12 -31.48 11.98
C ALA A 49 13.31 -30.93 12.78
N LYS A 50 14.20 -30.15 12.13
CA LYS A 50 15.37 -29.55 12.80
C LYS A 50 14.97 -28.54 13.88
N VAL A 51 14.02 -27.66 13.59
CA VAL A 51 13.57 -26.64 14.56
C VAL A 51 12.95 -27.31 15.78
N LYS A 52 12.15 -28.37 15.60
CA LYS A 52 11.58 -29.15 16.71
C LYS A 52 12.65 -29.81 17.57
N VAL A 53 13.66 -30.42 16.97
CA VAL A 53 14.79 -31.04 17.70
C VAL A 53 15.60 -29.98 18.44
N ILE A 54 15.85 -28.83 17.84
CA ILE A 54 16.56 -27.73 18.51
C ILE A 54 15.73 -27.16 19.67
N SER A 55 14.40 -27.14 19.52
CA SER A 55 13.52 -26.56 20.55
C SER A 55 13.30 -27.45 21.79
N THR A 56 13.71 -28.72 21.78
CA THR A 56 13.67 -29.56 23.00
C THR A 56 14.78 -29.20 23.98
N THR A 57 15.97 -28.81 23.49
CA THR A 57 17.10 -28.39 24.33
C THR A 57 17.72 -27.07 23.85
N PRO A 58 16.95 -25.97 23.82
CA PRO A 58 17.38 -24.72 23.18
C PRO A 58 18.63 -24.12 23.85
N ARG A 59 18.82 -24.35 25.15
CA ARG A 59 19.99 -23.87 25.90
C ARG A 59 21.28 -24.55 25.47
N GLU A 60 21.26 -25.88 25.32
CA GLU A 60 22.44 -26.66 24.92
C GLU A 60 22.90 -26.26 23.52
N TYR A 61 21.96 -26.15 22.57
CA TYR A 61 22.29 -25.72 21.20
C TYR A 61 22.71 -24.25 21.13
N ALA A 62 22.15 -23.37 21.98
CA ALA A 62 22.59 -21.98 22.06
C ALA A 62 24.02 -21.87 22.63
N GLU A 63 24.33 -22.62 23.69
CA GLU A 63 25.68 -22.69 24.28
C GLU A 63 26.68 -23.30 23.30
N ALA A 64 26.32 -24.40 22.60
CA ALA A 64 27.16 -24.99 21.55
C ALA A 64 27.41 -24.02 20.37
N SER A 65 26.39 -23.24 19.98
CA SER A 65 26.52 -22.22 18.95
C SER A 65 27.38 -21.03 19.39
N LEU A 66 27.36 -20.66 20.67
CA LEU A 66 28.17 -19.59 21.24
C LEU A 66 29.63 -20.01 21.46
N ASN A 67 29.84 -21.26 21.85
CA ASN A 67 31.16 -21.81 22.16
C ASN A 67 31.96 -22.21 20.91
N GLY A 68 31.37 -22.10 19.71
CA GLY A 68 32.08 -22.35 18.44
C GLY A 68 32.55 -23.79 18.25
N GLU A 69 31.99 -24.75 18.99
CA GLU A 69 32.39 -26.16 18.98
C GLU A 69 31.78 -26.95 17.81
N LEU A 70 31.17 -26.25 16.85
CA LEU A 70 30.87 -26.77 15.52
C LEU A 70 32.00 -26.31 14.60
N ASP A 71 33.04 -27.14 14.50
CA ASP A 71 34.25 -27.00 13.67
C ASP A 71 34.11 -25.99 12.52
N ILE A 72 34.33 -24.71 12.84
CA ILE A 72 34.30 -23.63 11.85
C ILE A 72 35.48 -23.80 10.90
N ASN A 73 36.55 -24.49 11.30
CA ASN A 73 37.74 -24.65 10.46
C ASN A 73 37.50 -25.63 9.29
N GLU A 74 36.69 -26.70 9.47
CA GLU A 74 36.24 -27.54 8.34
C GLU A 74 35.30 -26.80 7.36
N LEU A 75 34.55 -25.80 7.82
CA LEU A 75 33.67 -24.98 6.97
C LEU A 75 34.37 -23.76 6.34
N THR A 76 35.51 -23.34 6.88
CA THR A 76 36.23 -22.12 6.45
C THR A 76 37.23 -22.40 5.32
N GLU A 77 37.75 -23.62 5.18
CA GLU A 77 38.59 -23.97 4.02
C GLU A 77 37.81 -23.91 2.69
N HIS A 78 36.50 -24.13 2.69
CA HIS A 78 35.64 -23.95 1.52
C HIS A 78 35.11 -22.51 1.33
N ARG A 79 35.41 -21.58 2.25
CA ARG A 79 34.85 -20.22 2.29
C ARG A 79 35.79 -19.14 1.73
N LYS A 80 36.79 -19.51 0.92
CA LYS A 80 37.66 -18.55 0.20
C LYS A 80 37.01 -17.91 -1.04
N GLY A 81 35.69 -18.07 -1.24
CA GLY A 81 34.92 -17.28 -2.20
C GLY A 81 34.29 -16.08 -1.51
N ASN A 82 34.75 -14.87 -1.83
CA ASN A 82 34.24 -13.60 -1.30
C ASN A 82 32.70 -13.52 -1.37
N PHE A 83 32.04 -13.75 -0.24
CA PHE A 83 30.61 -13.49 -0.06
C PHE A 83 30.48 -12.17 0.71
N GLN A 84 30.51 -11.06 -0.03
CA GLN A 84 29.92 -9.82 0.45
C GLN A 84 28.42 -9.90 0.17
N LEU A 85 27.63 -9.99 1.25
CA LEU A 85 26.22 -9.63 1.20
C LEU A 85 26.13 -8.19 0.67
N PRO A 86 25.14 -7.83 -0.15
CA PRO A 86 24.82 -6.44 -0.34
C PRO A 86 24.38 -5.90 1.02
N GLY A 87 25.26 -5.12 1.67
CA GLY A 87 24.75 -3.93 2.34
C GLY A 87 23.91 -3.18 1.32
N GLY A 88 22.75 -2.68 1.72
CA GLY A 88 21.90 -1.83 0.90
C GLY A 88 22.68 -0.58 0.49
N GLY A 89 23.46 -0.71 -0.58
CA GLY A 89 24.28 0.34 -1.16
C GLY A 89 23.45 1.11 -2.17
N SER A 90 23.27 2.38 -1.85
CA SER A 90 22.69 3.41 -2.69
C SER A 90 23.15 3.33 -4.14
N ARG A 91 22.18 3.55 -5.04
CA ARG A 91 22.46 4.00 -6.40
C ARG A 91 22.95 5.44 -6.32
N HIS A 92 24.25 5.63 -6.47
CA HIS A 92 24.77 6.90 -6.95
C HIS A 92 24.35 7.10 -8.40
N SER A 93 23.62 8.18 -8.65
CA SER A 93 23.67 8.92 -9.91
C SER A 93 25.06 9.59 -10.01
N PRO A 94 25.74 9.57 -11.16
CA PRO A 94 27.00 10.31 -11.30
C PRO A 94 26.71 11.82 -11.41
N PRO A 95 27.50 12.70 -10.77
CA PRO A 95 27.54 14.11 -11.12
C PRO A 95 28.30 14.30 -12.43
N TYR A 96 27.72 15.06 -13.36
CA TYR A 96 28.40 15.56 -14.56
C TYR A 96 29.40 16.66 -14.17
N GLY A 97 30.62 16.58 -14.70
CA GLY A 97 31.61 17.66 -14.63
C GLY A 97 32.97 17.30 -15.23
N GLN A 98 33.22 17.81 -16.44
CA GLN A 98 34.50 17.92 -17.16
C GLN A 98 35.17 16.62 -17.66
N LEU A 99 35.34 16.55 -18.98
CA LEU A 99 36.65 16.36 -19.63
C LEU A 99 36.52 16.55 -21.16
N GLU A 100 37.36 17.43 -21.69
CA GLU A 100 37.75 17.53 -23.10
C GLU A 100 39.28 17.26 -23.16
N PRO A 101 39.92 17.06 -24.34
CA PRO A 101 39.98 15.80 -25.09
C PRO A 101 41.43 15.31 -25.32
N GLN A 102 41.62 14.04 -25.68
CA GLN A 102 42.77 13.45 -26.43
C GLN A 102 42.66 11.92 -26.38
N ALA A 103 43.08 11.08 -27.32
CA ALA A 103 43.32 11.13 -28.76
C ALA A 103 43.42 9.66 -29.23
N GLU A 104 42.98 9.46 -30.46
CA GLU A 104 43.10 8.36 -31.43
C GLU A 104 44.10 7.21 -31.21
N THR A 105 43.63 5.98 -31.51
CA THR A 105 44.16 5.02 -32.53
C THR A 105 43.31 3.74 -32.44
N GLY A 106 42.43 3.40 -33.40
CA GLY A 106 42.72 2.68 -34.66
C GLY A 106 42.95 1.17 -34.39
N ASN A 107 42.28 0.17 -34.95
CA ASN A 107 41.32 0.06 -36.05
C ASN A 107 40.73 -1.38 -36.06
N HIS A 108 39.67 -1.58 -36.86
CA HIS A 108 39.07 -2.84 -37.35
C HIS A 108 38.05 -3.60 -36.49
N GLY A 109 36.82 -3.61 -37.00
CA GLY A 109 35.64 -4.14 -36.37
C GLY A 109 35.17 -5.49 -36.87
N LEU A 110 34.06 -5.94 -36.29
CA LEU A 110 33.04 -6.82 -36.84
C LEU A 110 31.82 -6.79 -35.90
N SER A 111 30.67 -6.39 -36.46
CA SER A 111 29.28 -6.54 -36.02
C SER A 111 28.97 -6.96 -34.57
N ARG A 112 28.41 -6.05 -33.77
CA ARG A 112 27.67 -6.39 -32.54
C ARG A 112 26.31 -5.69 -32.54
N GLY A 113 25.27 -6.48 -32.81
CA GLY A 113 23.87 -6.08 -32.67
C GLY A 113 23.53 -5.70 -31.23
N GLY A 114 22.62 -4.74 -31.10
CA GLY A 114 22.29 -4.04 -29.86
C GLY A 114 21.94 -4.96 -28.68
N GLN A 115 22.70 -4.80 -27.60
CA GLN A 115 22.31 -5.26 -26.28
C GLN A 115 21.53 -4.14 -25.59
N GLY A 116 20.22 -4.36 -25.48
CA GLY A 116 19.37 -3.63 -24.55
C GLY A 116 19.85 -3.88 -23.12
N THR A 117 20.02 -2.79 -22.38
CA THR A 117 20.41 -2.76 -20.97
C THR A 117 19.29 -3.31 -20.09
N GLY A 118 19.19 -4.63 -20.02
CA GLY A 118 18.41 -5.34 -19.01
C GLY A 118 19.20 -5.44 -17.72
N ARG A 119 18.78 -4.68 -16.71
CA ARG A 119 19.32 -4.66 -15.34
C ARG A 119 18.97 -5.98 -14.63
N GLY A 120 19.68 -7.06 -14.97
CA GLY A 120 19.75 -8.29 -14.20
C GLY A 120 21.03 -8.27 -13.40
N GLY A 121 20.96 -8.01 -12.09
CA GLY A 121 22.08 -8.25 -11.18
C GLY A 121 22.44 -9.73 -11.24
N THR A 122 23.42 -10.05 -12.08
CA THR A 122 23.98 -11.40 -12.18
C THR A 122 24.77 -11.57 -10.90
N TRP A 123 24.25 -12.38 -9.96
CA TRP A 123 25.10 -12.98 -8.95
C TRP A 123 26.25 -13.61 -9.73
N ALA A 124 27.45 -13.10 -9.52
CA ALA A 124 28.65 -13.72 -10.05
C ALA A 124 28.78 -15.08 -9.35
N PHE A 125 28.07 -16.09 -9.88
CA PHE A 125 28.52 -17.45 -9.78
C PHE A 125 29.95 -17.39 -10.31
N GLY A 126 30.93 -17.47 -9.41
CA GLY A 126 32.33 -17.47 -9.82
C GLY A 126 32.44 -18.47 -10.95
N ASN A 127 32.95 -18.00 -12.10
CA ASN A 127 33.33 -18.87 -13.20
C ASN A 127 34.37 -19.85 -12.62
N LEU A 128 33.90 -20.97 -12.09
CA LEU A 128 34.72 -22.16 -11.91
C LEU A 128 34.97 -22.67 -13.32
N GLN A 129 35.91 -22.01 -14.01
CA GLN A 129 36.65 -22.65 -15.08
C GLN A 129 37.38 -23.81 -14.41
N ALA A 130 36.74 -24.98 -14.43
CA ALA A 130 37.39 -26.24 -14.19
C ALA A 130 38.40 -26.46 -15.32
N ASN A 131 39.59 -25.88 -15.16
CA ASN A 131 40.70 -26.08 -16.08
C ASN A 131 41.36 -27.46 -15.91
N ASP A 132 40.89 -28.28 -14.95
CA ASP A 132 41.35 -29.65 -14.77
C ASP A 132 40.26 -30.67 -15.10
N ASN A 133 40.55 -31.49 -16.11
CA ASN A 133 39.70 -32.56 -16.64
C ASN A 133 39.59 -33.80 -15.73
N SER A 134 40.02 -33.71 -14.46
CA SER A 134 39.94 -34.85 -13.54
C SER A 134 38.49 -35.11 -13.10
N SER A 135 38.14 -36.39 -12.99
CA SER A 135 36.82 -36.86 -12.53
C SER A 135 36.45 -36.30 -11.15
N ASP A 136 37.46 -36.12 -10.27
CA ASP A 136 37.25 -35.64 -8.91
C ASP A 136 37.02 -34.12 -8.85
N SER A 137 37.68 -33.32 -9.70
CA SER A 137 37.38 -31.88 -9.86
C SER A 137 35.94 -31.63 -10.29
N LYS A 138 35.41 -32.49 -11.18
CA LYS A 138 33.99 -32.44 -11.60
C LYS A 138 33.03 -32.83 -10.47
N LYS A 139 33.36 -33.86 -9.68
CA LYS A 139 32.55 -34.25 -8.51
C LYS A 139 32.53 -33.16 -7.44
N ASP A 140 33.66 -32.54 -7.16
CA ASP A 140 33.76 -31.46 -6.18
C ASP A 140 33.03 -30.20 -6.65
N ALA A 141 33.10 -29.86 -7.94
CA ALA A 141 32.30 -28.80 -8.52
C ALA A 141 30.79 -29.07 -8.40
N LEU A 142 30.34 -30.30 -8.69
CA LEU A 142 28.94 -30.71 -8.52
C LEU A 142 28.50 -30.67 -7.05
N ARG A 143 29.37 -31.10 -6.14
CA ARG A 143 29.13 -31.08 -4.70
C ARG A 143 28.98 -29.65 -4.18
N ASN A 144 29.88 -28.75 -4.57
CA ASN A 144 29.82 -27.33 -4.22
C ASN A 144 28.58 -26.65 -4.81
N MET A 145 28.22 -26.98 -6.06
CA MET A 145 27.00 -26.49 -6.68
C MET A 145 25.76 -26.95 -5.89
N TYR A 146 25.69 -28.23 -5.53
CA TYR A 146 24.59 -28.77 -4.70
C TYR A 146 24.52 -28.11 -3.32
N TYR A 147 25.65 -27.98 -2.62
CA TYR A 147 25.70 -27.32 -1.31
C TYR A 147 25.23 -25.87 -1.37
N ASN A 148 25.68 -25.12 -2.37
CA ASN A 148 25.26 -23.73 -2.56
C ASN A 148 23.76 -23.64 -2.85
N GLN A 149 23.21 -24.51 -3.70
CA GLN A 149 21.78 -24.57 -3.98
C GLN A 149 20.98 -24.86 -2.70
N VAL A 150 21.33 -25.91 -1.96
CA VAL A 150 20.67 -26.28 -0.71
C VAL A 150 20.79 -25.16 0.33
N ASN A 151 21.95 -24.51 0.42
CA ASN A 151 22.17 -23.44 1.39
C ASN A 151 21.34 -22.20 1.07
N VAL A 152 21.19 -21.83 -0.21
CA VAL A 152 20.32 -20.72 -0.63
C VAL A 152 18.86 -21.00 -0.24
N VAL A 153 18.37 -22.21 -0.52
CA VAL A 153 17.00 -22.60 -0.17
C VAL A 153 16.79 -22.63 1.34
N ARG A 154 17.72 -23.24 2.07
CA ARG A 154 17.68 -23.32 3.53
C ARG A 154 17.66 -21.93 4.17
N THR A 155 18.60 -21.05 3.78
CA THR A 155 18.75 -19.72 4.36
C THR A 155 17.50 -18.88 4.11
N SER A 156 16.96 -18.92 2.90
CA SER A 156 15.75 -18.17 2.54
C SER A 156 14.52 -18.63 3.33
N LEU A 157 14.31 -19.94 3.46
CA LEU A 157 13.15 -20.45 4.22
C LEU A 157 13.29 -20.20 5.74
N LEU A 158 14.50 -20.30 6.28
CA LEU A 158 14.77 -19.98 7.70
C LEU A 158 14.56 -18.51 7.99
N GLU A 159 15.04 -17.63 7.12
CA GLU A 159 14.87 -16.18 7.26
C GLU A 159 13.36 -15.80 7.18
N ALA A 160 12.58 -16.47 6.33
CA ALA A 160 11.14 -16.23 6.22
C ALA A 160 10.39 -16.66 7.48
N LEU A 161 10.74 -17.82 8.03
CA LEU A 161 10.21 -18.30 9.32
C LEU A 161 10.64 -17.39 10.47
N SER A 162 11.90 -16.96 10.49
CA SER A 162 12.45 -16.05 11.50
C SER A 162 11.69 -14.73 11.52
N ARG A 163 11.55 -14.07 10.37
CA ARG A 163 10.79 -12.81 10.25
C ARG A 163 9.34 -12.97 10.67
N HIS A 164 8.70 -14.07 10.28
CA HIS A 164 7.33 -14.34 10.69
C HIS A 164 7.21 -14.49 12.22
N LEU A 165 8.12 -15.23 12.85
CA LEU A 165 8.17 -15.35 14.31
C LEU A 165 8.47 -14.01 15.01
N VAL A 166 9.30 -13.16 14.41
CA VAL A 166 9.56 -11.80 14.92
C VAL A 166 8.28 -10.95 14.87
N LEU A 167 7.52 -10.99 13.78
CA LEU A 167 6.24 -10.28 13.67
C LEU A 167 5.24 -10.72 14.73
N VAL A 168 5.19 -12.03 15.06
CA VAL A 168 4.34 -12.56 16.14
C VAL A 168 4.84 -12.14 17.51
N ARG A 169 6.16 -12.20 17.73
CA ARG A 169 6.77 -11.85 19.02
C ARG A 169 6.65 -10.37 19.34
N GLY A 170 6.66 -9.53 18.32
CA GLY A 170 6.83 -8.09 18.42
C GLY A 170 8.30 -7.72 18.55
N ASN A 171 8.62 -6.46 18.28
CA ASN A 171 9.99 -5.97 18.34
C ASN A 171 10.49 -6.01 19.80
N ASN A 172 11.70 -6.54 20.02
CA ASN A 172 12.37 -6.62 21.33
C ASN A 172 12.76 -5.26 21.93
N ARG A 173 12.23 -4.16 21.38
CA ARG A 173 12.49 -2.82 21.89
C ARG A 173 11.65 -2.61 23.16
N LEU A 174 12.26 -2.05 24.19
CA LEU A 174 11.58 -1.68 25.44
C LEU A 174 10.61 -0.53 25.14
N MET A 175 9.39 -0.86 24.70
CA MET A 175 8.34 0.12 24.43
C MET A 175 7.92 0.79 25.75
N THR A 176 8.05 2.12 25.82
CA THR A 176 7.64 2.95 26.98
C THR A 176 6.14 2.91 27.24
N ARG A 177 5.33 2.62 26.20
CA ARG A 177 3.96 2.16 26.34
C ARG A 177 3.98 0.66 26.15
N ARG A 178 3.86 -0.12 27.23
CA ARG A 178 3.40 -1.50 27.12
C ARG A 178 2.00 -1.43 26.53
N VAL A 179 1.89 -1.49 25.21
CA VAL A 179 0.67 -1.99 24.57
C VAL A 179 0.46 -3.34 25.26
N SER A 180 -0.57 -3.43 26.08
CA SER A 180 -0.88 -4.67 26.78
C SER A 180 -0.95 -5.77 25.72
N ARG A 181 -0.45 -6.98 25.96
CA ARG A 181 -0.65 -8.11 25.01
C ARG A 181 -2.13 -8.37 24.69
N LYS A 182 -3.04 -7.72 25.45
CA LYS A 182 -4.49 -7.73 25.32
C LYS A 182 -5.04 -6.63 24.39
N GLU A 183 -4.19 -5.71 23.89
CA GLU A 183 -4.55 -4.58 23.03
C GLU A 183 -3.75 -4.64 21.72
N TYR A 184 -4.34 -5.10 20.64
CA TYR A 184 -3.68 -5.06 19.32
C TYR A 184 -4.70 -4.86 18.19
N ASP A 185 -4.17 -4.39 17.07
CA ASP A 185 -4.86 -4.25 15.79
C ASP A 185 -3.87 -4.50 14.66
N ILE A 186 -4.03 -5.63 13.98
CA ILE A 186 -3.23 -6.01 12.82
C ILE A 186 -4.15 -5.89 11.62
N CYS A 187 -3.74 -5.15 10.60
CA CYS A 187 -4.57 -4.98 9.41
C CYS A 187 -3.75 -5.03 8.13
N SER A 188 -4.36 -5.57 7.08
CA SER A 188 -3.79 -5.64 5.75
C SER A 188 -4.85 -5.30 4.72
N VAL A 189 -4.54 -4.33 3.85
CA VAL A 189 -5.48 -3.76 2.90
C VAL A 189 -4.84 -3.64 1.53
N VAL A 190 -5.44 -4.28 0.53
CA VAL A 190 -5.20 -4.07 -0.90
C VAL A 190 -6.37 -3.28 -1.46
N TYR A 191 -6.11 -2.07 -1.93
CA TYR A 191 -7.12 -1.21 -2.52
C TYR A 191 -6.67 -0.64 -3.86
N GLU A 192 -7.63 -0.33 -4.73
CA GLU A 192 -7.38 0.38 -5.98
C GLU A 192 -7.31 1.89 -5.69
N THR A 193 -6.25 2.54 -6.19
CA THR A 193 -6.04 3.98 -6.04
C THR A 193 -5.53 4.62 -7.34
N GLY A 194 -5.55 5.94 -7.38
CA GLY A 194 -5.08 6.72 -8.51
C GLY A 194 -5.90 6.57 -9.80
N PHE A 195 -5.30 7.04 -10.88
CA PHE A 195 -5.76 6.83 -12.24
C PHE A 195 -5.45 5.39 -12.67
N GLU A 196 -6.31 4.82 -13.53
CA GLU A 196 -6.16 3.45 -14.06
C GLU A 196 -6.35 2.32 -13.02
N GLY A 197 -6.69 2.64 -11.76
CA GLY A 197 -7.02 1.65 -10.75
C GLY A 197 -5.85 0.74 -10.37
N PHE A 198 -4.64 1.29 -10.24
CA PHE A 198 -3.52 0.47 -9.77
C PHE A 198 -3.71 0.09 -8.30
N GLN A 199 -3.28 -1.11 -7.95
CA GLN A 199 -3.44 -1.64 -6.60
C GLN A 199 -2.29 -1.16 -5.71
N THR A 200 -2.62 -0.89 -4.45
CA THR A 200 -1.64 -0.62 -3.39
C THR A 200 -1.96 -1.51 -2.21
N LEU A 201 -0.93 -2.15 -1.66
CA LEU A 201 -0.99 -2.94 -0.43
C LEU A 201 -0.42 -2.11 0.72
N VAL A 202 -1.17 -2.02 1.81
CA VAL A 202 -0.75 -1.41 3.08
C VAL A 202 -0.98 -2.41 4.19
N PHE A 203 0.01 -2.57 5.05
CA PHE A 203 0.02 -3.48 6.17
C PHE A 203 0.39 -2.74 7.44
N GLN A 204 -0.32 -3.04 8.52
CA GLN A 204 -0.04 -2.59 9.87
C GLN A 204 0.11 -3.81 10.77
N ASP A 205 1.22 -3.87 11.50
CA ASP A 205 1.47 -4.93 12.47
C ASP A 205 0.96 -4.59 13.88
N GLN A 206 1.17 -5.52 14.83
CA GLN A 206 0.73 -5.38 16.21
C GLN A 206 1.42 -4.24 16.99
N ASP A 207 2.61 -3.83 16.55
CA ASP A 207 3.39 -2.76 17.18
C ASP A 207 3.10 -1.39 16.54
N ASN A 208 2.21 -1.33 15.53
CA ASN A 208 1.94 -0.18 14.66
C ASN A 208 3.10 0.19 13.72
N ASN A 209 3.98 -0.77 13.38
CA ASN A 209 4.84 -0.60 12.21
C ASN A 209 3.97 -0.64 10.95
N LEU A 210 4.25 0.25 10.01
CA LEU A 210 3.51 0.37 8.76
C LEU A 210 4.43 0.00 7.60
N ASP A 211 3.94 -0.88 6.74
CA ASP A 211 4.62 -1.33 5.53
C ASP A 211 3.63 -1.19 4.35
N GLY A 212 4.14 -0.89 3.16
CA GLY A 212 3.33 -0.95 1.96
C GLY A 212 4.13 -1.17 0.69
N THR A 213 3.40 -1.50 -0.37
CA THR A 213 3.94 -1.62 -1.73
C THR A 213 2.88 -1.27 -2.76
N ALA A 214 3.31 -0.68 -3.88
CA ALA A 214 2.52 -0.50 -5.10
C ALA A 214 3.09 -1.31 -6.27
N ASP A 215 4.02 -2.23 -6.00
CA ASP A 215 4.58 -3.10 -7.02
C ASP A 215 3.58 -4.20 -7.39
N SER A 216 3.26 -4.27 -8.69
CA SER A 216 2.25 -5.21 -9.18
C SER A 216 2.70 -6.66 -9.03
N ALA A 217 3.99 -6.97 -9.17
CA ALA A 217 4.48 -8.34 -9.01
C ALA A 217 4.30 -8.79 -7.55
N THR A 218 4.74 -7.97 -6.60
CA THR A 218 4.55 -8.24 -5.17
C THR A 218 3.07 -8.36 -4.80
N ILE A 219 2.18 -7.49 -5.30
CA ILE A 219 0.73 -7.58 -5.03
C ILE A 219 0.12 -8.88 -5.60
N ASN A 220 0.59 -9.35 -6.77
CA ASN A 220 0.16 -10.64 -7.31
C ASN A 220 0.56 -11.81 -6.40
N TYR A 221 1.75 -11.77 -5.79
CA TYR A 221 2.12 -12.75 -4.75
C TYR A 221 1.28 -12.57 -3.47
N ALA A 222 0.89 -11.33 -3.11
CA ALA A 222 0.00 -11.10 -1.97
C ALA A 222 -1.36 -11.80 -2.13
N TYR A 223 -1.89 -11.87 -3.35
CA TYR A 223 -3.19 -12.49 -3.66
C TYR A 223 -3.36 -13.87 -3.02
N HIS A 224 -2.34 -14.73 -3.10
CA HIS A 224 -2.48 -16.08 -2.54
C HIS A 224 -2.52 -16.10 -1.02
N ALA A 225 -1.82 -15.17 -0.35
CA ALA A 225 -1.89 -15.00 1.10
C ALA A 225 -3.30 -14.55 1.52
N PHE A 226 -3.86 -13.54 0.84
CA PHE A 226 -5.23 -13.10 1.07
C PHE A 226 -6.27 -14.19 0.77
N ARG A 227 -6.09 -14.94 -0.31
CA ARG A 227 -6.99 -16.05 -0.65
C ARG A 227 -6.94 -17.17 0.40
N GLN A 228 -5.76 -17.46 0.93
CA GLN A 228 -5.61 -18.44 2.00
C GLN A 228 -6.27 -17.94 3.31
N LEU A 229 -6.08 -16.66 3.65
CA LEU A 229 -6.72 -16.02 4.79
C LEU A 229 -8.24 -16.05 4.66
N PHE A 230 -8.78 -15.69 3.50
CA PHE A 230 -10.21 -15.74 3.21
C PHE A 230 -10.80 -17.13 3.44
N LYS A 231 -10.13 -18.19 2.94
CA LYS A 231 -10.55 -19.58 3.17
C LYS A 231 -10.57 -19.94 4.66
N THR A 232 -9.55 -19.54 5.41
CA THR A 232 -9.46 -19.79 6.86
C THR A 232 -10.65 -19.15 7.58
N VAL A 233 -10.94 -17.88 7.30
CA VAL A 233 -12.04 -17.14 7.94
C VAL A 233 -13.41 -17.69 7.54
N GLN A 234 -13.59 -18.06 6.26
CA GLN A 234 -14.82 -18.72 5.80
C GLN A 234 -15.07 -20.07 6.49
N CYS A 235 -14.02 -20.82 6.83
CA CYS A 235 -14.15 -22.07 7.56
C CYS A 235 -14.78 -21.82 8.93
N PHE A 236 -14.23 -20.88 9.70
CA PHE A 236 -14.78 -20.52 11.01
C PHE A 236 -16.20 -19.96 10.94
N LYS A 237 -16.51 -19.13 9.93
CA LYS A 237 -17.88 -18.65 9.70
C LYS A 237 -18.87 -19.80 9.50
N ARG A 238 -18.49 -20.83 8.75
CA ARG A 238 -19.33 -22.03 8.52
C ARG A 238 -19.47 -22.88 9.79
N GLU A 239 -18.38 -23.08 10.51
CA GLU A 239 -18.39 -23.82 11.78
C GLU A 239 -19.28 -23.15 12.83
N HIS A 240 -19.20 -21.82 12.96
CA HIS A 240 -20.06 -21.06 13.88
C HIS A 240 -21.54 -21.12 13.46
N ALA A 241 -21.83 -21.10 12.16
CA ALA A 241 -23.20 -21.25 11.65
C ALA A 241 -23.77 -22.64 11.92
N GLN A 242 -22.95 -23.70 11.87
CA GLN A 242 -23.36 -25.07 12.20
C GLN A 242 -23.57 -25.29 13.70
N GLN A 243 -22.88 -24.51 14.55
CA GLN A 243 -23.00 -24.58 16.01
C GLN A 243 -24.15 -23.74 16.58
N ALA A 244 -24.85 -22.94 15.76
CA ALA A 244 -26.03 -22.18 16.19
C ALA A 244 -27.23 -23.14 16.41
N PRO A 245 -27.79 -23.27 17.64
CA PRO A 245 -28.86 -24.22 17.90
C PRO A 245 -30.17 -23.86 17.17
N ALA A 246 -30.87 -24.89 16.67
CA ALA A 246 -32.27 -24.84 16.26
C ALA A 246 -33.23 -24.65 17.45
N GLN A 247 -33.06 -23.56 18.22
CA GLN A 247 -33.97 -23.17 19.30
C GLN A 247 -35.00 -22.18 18.78
N GLN A 248 -35.99 -22.68 18.05
CA GLN A 248 -37.33 -22.10 17.96
C GLN A 248 -38.28 -23.17 17.41
N ALA A 249 -38.66 -24.11 18.27
CA ALA A 249 -39.90 -24.88 18.13
C ALA A 249 -40.79 -24.52 19.33
N PRO A 250 -42.09 -24.17 19.16
CA PRO A 250 -42.93 -23.71 20.26
C PRO A 250 -43.35 -24.89 21.14
N ALA A 251 -42.94 -24.88 22.41
CA ALA A 251 -43.49 -25.80 23.40
C ALA A 251 -44.92 -25.36 23.76
N GLN A 252 -45.87 -26.27 23.52
CA GLN A 252 -47.28 -26.15 23.91
C GLN A 252 -47.42 -26.02 25.42
N GLN A 253 -48.32 -25.14 25.83
CA GLN A 253 -48.73 -24.90 27.22
C GLN A 253 -49.70 -25.99 27.70
N THR A 254 -49.52 -26.46 28.93
CA THR A 254 -50.63 -26.97 29.76
C THR A 254 -50.40 -26.61 31.24
N PRO A 255 -51.43 -26.24 32.03
CA PRO A 255 -51.27 -25.43 33.23
C PRO A 255 -51.40 -26.18 34.58
N VAL A 256 -50.61 -25.70 35.55
CA VAL A 256 -50.85 -25.46 37.00
C VAL A 256 -51.78 -26.39 37.82
N GLN A 257 -51.25 -26.95 38.91
CA GLN A 257 -52.01 -27.08 40.18
C GLN A 257 -51.11 -27.03 41.44
N GLN A 258 -51.71 -26.60 42.55
CA GLN A 258 -51.14 -25.86 43.70
C GLN A 258 -50.82 -26.73 44.96
N THR A 259 -49.82 -26.27 45.75
CA THR A 259 -49.49 -26.27 47.22
C THR A 259 -50.38 -26.98 48.28
N PRO A 260 -50.05 -27.07 49.62
CA PRO A 260 -48.82 -26.77 50.45
C PRO A 260 -48.52 -27.71 51.69
N ALA A 261 -47.54 -27.29 52.53
CA ALA A 261 -47.32 -27.54 53.99
C ALA A 261 -46.34 -28.69 54.38
N ASN A 262 -45.49 -28.65 55.42
CA ASN A 262 -45.20 -27.72 56.52
C ASN A 262 -43.89 -28.13 57.26
N GLN A 263 -43.19 -27.15 57.85
CA GLN A 263 -42.34 -27.20 59.09
C GLN A 263 -41.02 -28.03 59.08
N GLY A 264 -39.88 -27.56 59.59
CA GLY A 264 -39.62 -26.34 60.37
C GLY A 264 -38.16 -26.18 60.84
N LEU A 265 -38.04 -25.32 61.87
CA LEU A 265 -36.90 -25.01 62.75
C LEU A 265 -35.80 -24.04 62.27
N ALA A 266 -35.90 -22.83 62.84
CA ALA A 266 -34.86 -21.83 62.95
C ALA A 266 -33.84 -22.21 64.04
N VAL A 267 -32.55 -21.97 63.78
CA VAL A 267 -31.57 -21.66 64.83
C VAL A 267 -30.71 -20.48 64.35
N ARG A 268 -30.62 -19.52 65.27
CA ARG A 268 -29.98 -18.21 65.25
C ARG A 268 -28.48 -18.33 65.51
N ALA A 269 -27.64 -17.65 64.72
CA ALA A 269 -26.34 -17.15 65.18
C ALA A 269 -25.86 -15.99 64.31
N ASN A 270 -25.67 -14.83 64.94
CA ASN A 270 -25.03 -13.66 64.36
C ASN A 270 -23.50 -13.83 64.31
N ASN A 271 -22.92 -13.27 63.24
CA ASN A 271 -21.61 -12.61 63.13
C ASN A 271 -20.42 -13.18 63.92
N LEU A 272 -19.44 -13.70 63.18
CA LEU A 272 -18.03 -13.43 63.45
C LEU A 272 -17.24 -13.30 62.15
N ASN A 273 -16.43 -12.24 62.12
CA ASN A 273 -15.50 -11.86 61.07
C ASN A 273 -14.57 -13.02 60.69
N THR A 274 -14.51 -13.33 59.39
CA THR A 274 -13.33 -13.96 58.80
C THR A 274 -12.93 -13.15 57.59
N THR A 275 -11.83 -12.43 57.76
CA THR A 275 -10.96 -11.89 56.72
C THR A 275 -10.62 -12.99 55.73
N ALA A 276 -11.41 -13.13 54.66
CA ALA A 276 -11.04 -13.96 53.53
C ALA A 276 -10.20 -13.10 52.58
N GLN A 277 -8.90 -13.37 52.62
CA GLN A 277 -7.93 -12.97 51.63
C GLN A 277 -8.52 -13.14 50.23
N THR A 278 -8.59 -12.04 49.50
CA THR A 278 -8.91 -12.04 48.08
C THR A 278 -7.72 -12.66 47.37
N ASP A 279 -7.85 -13.92 46.94
CA ASP A 279 -6.91 -14.55 46.01
C ASP A 279 -6.85 -13.70 44.74
N PRO A 280 -5.68 -13.17 44.33
CA PRO A 280 -5.54 -12.33 43.14
C PRO A 280 -5.54 -13.11 41.82
N GLN A 281 -6.02 -14.37 41.79
CA GLN A 281 -5.86 -15.27 40.63
C GLN A 281 -7.12 -15.54 39.79
N SER A 282 -8.27 -14.92 40.07
CA SER A 282 -9.50 -15.14 39.28
C SER A 282 -9.85 -14.03 38.29
N ALA A 283 -9.03 -12.98 38.18
CA ALA A 283 -9.29 -11.83 37.30
C ALA A 283 -8.78 -12.00 35.84
N ASP A 284 -8.15 -13.13 35.49
CA ASP A 284 -7.42 -13.30 34.22
C ASP A 284 -8.15 -14.08 33.10
N GLN A 285 -9.45 -14.39 33.27
CA GLN A 285 -10.24 -15.13 32.29
C GLN A 285 -11.39 -14.33 31.65
N GLU A 286 -11.26 -13.01 31.52
CA GLU A 286 -12.16 -12.27 30.64
C GLU A 286 -11.73 -12.50 29.17
N PRO A 287 -12.62 -12.97 28.28
CA PRO A 287 -12.28 -13.16 26.87
C PRO A 287 -11.87 -11.82 26.26
N LEU A 288 -10.78 -11.81 25.50
CA LEU A 288 -10.19 -10.60 24.89
C LEU A 288 -11.14 -9.88 23.91
N GLY A 289 -12.25 -10.52 23.52
CA GLY A 289 -13.22 -10.00 22.57
C GLY A 289 -12.57 -9.73 21.21
N THR A 290 -11.72 -10.66 20.76
CA THR A 290 -10.99 -10.56 19.49
C THR A 290 -11.95 -10.74 18.34
N GLN A 291 -11.93 -9.79 17.40
CA GLN A 291 -12.81 -9.77 16.27
C GLN A 291 -12.02 -9.64 14.98
N ILE A 292 -12.50 -10.29 13.93
CA ILE A 292 -11.99 -10.06 12.59
C ILE A 292 -13.10 -9.42 11.74
N THR A 293 -12.71 -8.37 11.03
CA THR A 293 -13.53 -7.70 10.02
C THR A 293 -12.84 -7.84 8.67
N TRP A 294 -13.56 -8.28 7.65
CA TRP A 294 -12.95 -8.50 6.34
C TRP A 294 -13.87 -8.24 5.15
N SER A 295 -13.24 -7.93 4.02
CA SER A 295 -13.84 -7.91 2.69
C SER A 295 -12.84 -8.47 1.69
N PHE A 296 -13.29 -9.30 0.75
CA PHE A 296 -12.43 -9.88 -0.27
C PHE A 296 -13.22 -9.99 -1.58
N TYR A 297 -12.74 -9.32 -2.61
CA TYR A 297 -13.35 -9.29 -3.94
C TYR A 297 -12.31 -9.64 -5.00
N ASP A 298 -12.63 -10.64 -5.81
CA ASP A 298 -11.78 -11.14 -6.89
C ASP A 298 -12.49 -10.92 -8.24
N ARG A 299 -12.02 -9.95 -9.01
CA ARG A 299 -12.62 -9.57 -10.30
C ARG A 299 -12.39 -10.64 -11.37
N GLY A 300 -11.38 -11.50 -11.22
CA GLY A 300 -11.04 -12.57 -12.17
C GLY A 300 -11.94 -13.81 -12.09
N SER A 301 -12.79 -13.91 -11.06
CA SER A 301 -13.64 -15.07 -10.80
C SER A 301 -15.05 -15.00 -11.43
N GLU A 302 -15.41 -13.90 -12.10
CA GLU A 302 -16.80 -13.64 -12.55
C GLU A 302 -17.27 -14.51 -13.73
N ASP A 303 -16.38 -15.24 -14.42
CA ASP A 303 -16.76 -16.17 -15.50
C ASP A 303 -17.57 -17.41 -15.03
N LYS A 304 -17.88 -17.56 -13.73
CA LYS A 304 -18.69 -18.70 -13.21
C LYS A 304 -19.90 -18.33 -12.36
N ALA A 305 -20.27 -17.04 -12.28
CA ALA A 305 -21.45 -16.61 -11.51
C ALA A 305 -22.39 -15.71 -12.32
N SER A 306 -22.72 -16.12 -13.55
CA SER A 306 -23.90 -15.63 -14.26
C SER A 306 -25.16 -16.18 -13.56
N ASP A 307 -25.74 -15.41 -12.63
CA ASP A 307 -27.21 -15.18 -12.57
C ASP A 307 -27.74 -14.42 -11.33
N LEU A 308 -26.92 -13.95 -10.36
CA LEU A 308 -27.50 -13.34 -9.13
C LEU A 308 -26.87 -12.05 -8.57
N THR A 309 -25.96 -11.35 -9.26
CA THR A 309 -25.32 -10.15 -8.68
C THR A 309 -25.06 -9.01 -9.68
N ALA A 310 -26.10 -8.47 -10.32
CA ALA A 310 -26.04 -7.14 -10.94
C ALA A 310 -26.28 -5.98 -9.94
N GLY A 311 -26.26 -6.29 -8.63
CA GLY A 311 -26.55 -5.33 -7.56
C GLY A 311 -25.69 -5.49 -6.30
N ARG A 312 -24.57 -6.22 -6.39
CA ARG A 312 -23.68 -6.49 -5.25
C ARG A 312 -22.28 -5.86 -5.41
N ASP A 313 -22.23 -4.69 -6.07
CA ASP A 313 -21.01 -3.85 -6.19
C ASP A 313 -20.66 -3.10 -4.88
N TYR A 314 -21.26 -3.51 -3.77
CA TYR A 314 -21.01 -2.93 -2.45
C TYR A 314 -20.17 -3.92 -1.65
N TYR A 315 -19.00 -3.45 -1.18
CA TYR A 315 -18.13 -4.15 -0.26
C TYR A 315 -18.87 -4.36 1.07
N GLU A 316 -19.67 -5.42 1.17
CA GLU A 316 -20.26 -5.82 2.44
C GLU A 316 -19.12 -6.37 3.31
N GLU A 317 -18.72 -5.61 4.31
CA GLU A 317 -17.75 -6.08 5.30
C GLU A 317 -18.41 -7.14 6.15
N ASP A 318 -17.82 -8.33 6.15
CA ASP A 318 -18.20 -9.39 7.05
C ASP A 318 -17.43 -9.24 8.36
N GLU A 319 -18.05 -9.72 9.43
CA GLU A 319 -17.52 -9.64 10.79
C GLU A 319 -17.80 -10.95 11.54
N ILE A 320 -16.82 -11.42 12.30
CA ILE A 320 -16.95 -12.59 13.17
C ILE A 320 -16.10 -12.41 14.42
N GLU A 321 -16.66 -12.77 15.56
CA GLU A 321 -15.93 -12.84 16.83
C GLU A 321 -15.20 -14.18 16.92
N LEU A 322 -13.90 -14.14 17.22
CA LEU A 322 -13.08 -15.33 17.34
C LEU A 322 -13.19 -15.87 18.78
N LYS A 323 -13.78 -17.06 18.93
CA LYS A 323 -14.17 -17.61 20.24
C LYS A 323 -13.05 -18.34 20.96
N SER A 324 -12.03 -18.80 20.22
CA SER A 324 -10.93 -19.59 20.77
C SER A 324 -9.56 -19.05 20.34
N MET A 325 -8.55 -19.32 21.17
CA MET A 325 -7.17 -18.93 20.85
C MET A 325 -6.66 -19.63 19.56
N ASN A 326 -7.16 -20.83 19.25
CA ASN A 326 -6.84 -21.53 18.02
C ASN A 326 -7.36 -20.79 16.77
N GLU A 327 -8.57 -20.23 16.85
CA GLU A 327 -9.13 -19.37 15.80
C GLU A 327 -8.29 -18.09 15.64
N VAL A 328 -7.94 -17.44 16.76
CA VAL A 328 -7.10 -16.23 16.77
C VAL A 328 -5.74 -16.49 16.14
N ILE A 329 -5.02 -17.54 16.57
CA ILE A 329 -3.71 -17.89 16.02
C ILE A 329 -3.82 -18.22 14.53
N SER A 330 -4.80 -19.01 14.13
CA SER A 330 -4.97 -19.41 12.72
C SER A 330 -5.19 -18.21 11.79
N VAL A 331 -6.03 -17.27 12.21
CA VAL A 331 -6.28 -16.02 11.47
C VAL A 331 -5.04 -15.12 11.49
N MET A 332 -4.48 -14.86 12.67
CA MET A 332 -3.37 -13.93 12.86
C MET A 332 -2.14 -14.37 12.07
N MET A 333 -1.74 -15.64 12.16
CA MET A 333 -0.59 -16.17 11.42
C MET A 333 -0.81 -16.06 9.90
N THR A 334 -2.01 -16.37 9.42
CA THR A 334 -2.32 -16.23 7.98
C THR A 334 -2.32 -14.76 7.53
N LEU A 335 -2.80 -13.86 8.38
CA LEU A 335 -2.78 -12.42 8.12
C LEU A 335 -1.36 -11.85 8.07
N LEU A 336 -0.46 -12.28 8.96
CA LEU A 336 0.94 -11.81 8.95
C LEU A 336 1.65 -12.15 7.63
N PHE A 337 1.30 -13.25 6.96
CA PHE A 337 1.84 -13.57 5.63
C PHE A 337 1.40 -12.62 4.50
N THR A 338 0.47 -11.71 4.77
CA THR A 338 0.09 -10.64 3.82
C THR A 338 1.01 -9.41 3.90
N SER A 339 2.01 -9.40 4.81
CA SER A 339 3.00 -8.32 4.92
C SER A 339 3.84 -8.20 3.64
N PRO A 340 3.99 -6.98 3.06
CA PRO A 340 4.83 -6.75 1.88
C PRO A 340 6.26 -7.26 2.06
N THR A 341 6.88 -7.00 3.21
CA THR A 341 8.24 -7.47 3.51
C THR A 341 8.39 -8.99 3.35
N LEU A 342 7.44 -9.78 3.88
CA LEU A 342 7.49 -11.24 3.73
C LEU A 342 7.25 -11.66 2.27
N ILE A 343 6.33 -11.00 1.58
CA ILE A 343 5.99 -11.31 0.19
C ILE A 343 7.17 -11.03 -0.75
N ILE A 344 7.81 -9.86 -0.62
CA ILE A 344 9.00 -9.47 -1.41
C ILE A 344 10.11 -10.50 -1.21
N MET A 345 10.29 -10.98 0.03
CA MET A 345 11.27 -12.00 0.33
C MET A 345 10.93 -13.35 -0.34
N MET A 346 9.67 -13.76 -0.33
CA MET A 346 9.19 -14.97 -1.01
C MET A 346 9.34 -14.86 -2.52
N GLU A 347 8.99 -13.71 -3.09
CA GLU A 347 9.17 -13.38 -4.50
C GLU A 347 10.65 -13.49 -4.90
N PHE A 348 11.55 -12.87 -4.13
CA PHE A 348 12.99 -12.95 -4.36
C PHE A 348 13.49 -14.39 -4.32
N PHE A 349 13.05 -15.17 -3.33
CA PHE A 349 13.42 -16.59 -3.20
C PHE A 349 12.92 -17.44 -4.38
N LEU A 350 11.67 -17.24 -4.84
CA LEU A 350 11.16 -17.90 -6.04
C LEU A 350 11.90 -17.46 -7.30
N GLY A 351 12.29 -16.18 -7.34
CA GLY A 351 13.14 -15.61 -8.36
C GLY A 351 14.48 -16.34 -8.46
N LEU A 352 15.12 -16.58 -7.32
CA LEU A 352 16.37 -17.34 -7.20
C LEU A 352 16.19 -18.78 -7.65
N LEU A 353 15.17 -19.50 -7.15
CA LEU A 353 14.87 -20.87 -7.58
C LEU A 353 14.64 -20.98 -9.09
N GLY A 354 13.92 -20.02 -9.67
CA GLY A 354 13.67 -19.97 -11.11
C GLY A 354 14.91 -19.62 -11.93
N SER A 355 15.85 -18.85 -11.38
CA SER A 355 17.13 -18.53 -12.04
C SER A 355 18.14 -19.68 -11.98
N GLN A 356 18.04 -20.53 -10.96
CA GLN A 356 18.93 -21.67 -10.74
C GLN A 356 18.58 -22.90 -11.60
N LYS A 357 17.88 -22.72 -12.75
CA LYS A 357 17.43 -23.82 -13.64
C LYS A 357 18.41 -24.99 -13.62
N LEU A 358 18.04 -26.04 -12.87
CA LEU A 358 18.38 -27.40 -13.23
C LEU A 358 18.11 -27.52 -14.73
N HIS A 359 19.03 -28.13 -15.45
CA HIS A 359 19.06 -28.31 -16.90
C HIS A 359 17.89 -29.17 -17.46
N LEU A 360 16.65 -28.89 -17.05
CA LEU A 360 15.45 -29.59 -17.46
C LEU A 360 14.46 -28.56 -18.03
N VAL A 361 14.53 -28.45 -19.35
CA VAL A 361 13.47 -28.05 -20.29
C VAL A 361 12.76 -26.71 -20.03
N GLY A 362 13.16 -25.70 -20.81
CA GLY A 362 12.26 -25.08 -21.78
C GLY A 362 11.08 -24.22 -21.34
N GLU A 363 10.73 -24.11 -20.07
CA GLU A 363 9.58 -23.27 -19.69
C GLU A 363 10.03 -21.85 -19.34
N SER A 364 9.65 -20.90 -20.20
CA SER A 364 9.66 -19.47 -19.93
C SER A 364 8.75 -19.18 -18.73
N ARG A 365 9.14 -18.24 -17.86
CA ARG A 365 8.26 -17.70 -16.82
C ARG A 365 6.98 -17.20 -17.50
N ALA A 366 5.91 -18.00 -17.49
CA ALA A 366 4.59 -17.48 -17.76
C ALA A 366 4.30 -16.55 -16.59
N SER A 367 4.52 -15.24 -16.80
CA SER A 367 4.04 -14.21 -15.89
C SER A 367 2.58 -14.53 -15.60
N GLN A 368 2.27 -14.87 -14.35
CA GLN A 368 0.88 -15.09 -13.99
C GLN A 368 0.10 -13.82 -14.37
N PRO A 369 -1.09 -13.95 -14.97
CA PRO A 369 -1.90 -12.78 -15.30
C PRO A 369 -2.12 -11.99 -14.01
N SER A 370 -1.94 -10.67 -14.08
CA SER A 370 -2.15 -9.77 -12.95
C SER A 370 -3.55 -9.98 -12.40
N GLN A 371 -3.64 -10.32 -11.11
CA GLN A 371 -4.91 -10.56 -10.44
C GLN A 371 -5.45 -9.22 -9.95
N ASN A 372 -6.58 -8.80 -10.53
CA ASN A 372 -7.29 -7.61 -10.06
C ASN A 372 -8.21 -8.03 -8.90
N PHE A 373 -7.78 -7.74 -7.68
CA PHE A 373 -8.52 -8.04 -6.46
C PHE A 373 -8.45 -6.86 -5.48
N THR A 374 -9.45 -6.77 -4.61
CA THR A 374 -9.48 -5.84 -3.47
C THR A 374 -9.67 -6.68 -2.22
N ALA A 375 -8.89 -6.41 -1.18
CA ALA A 375 -8.97 -7.16 0.06
C ALA A 375 -8.73 -6.25 1.26
N SER A 376 -9.48 -6.44 2.33
CA SER A 376 -9.26 -5.81 3.62
C SER A 376 -9.46 -6.86 4.69
N PHE A 377 -8.47 -7.07 5.54
CA PHE A 377 -8.60 -7.94 6.71
C PHE A 377 -7.97 -7.23 7.89
N CYS A 378 -8.77 -7.01 8.94
CA CYS A 378 -8.25 -6.49 10.19
C CYS A 378 -8.71 -7.37 11.35
N ILE A 379 -7.78 -7.69 12.23
CA ILE A 379 -8.03 -8.37 13.50
C ILE A 379 -7.74 -7.39 14.63
N ASP A 380 -8.74 -7.13 15.45
CA ASP A 380 -8.63 -6.21 16.58
C ASP A 380 -9.16 -6.82 17.88
N THR A 381 -8.85 -6.16 18.99
CA THR A 381 -9.31 -6.52 20.33
C THR A 381 -10.28 -5.47 20.85
N LYS A 382 -11.18 -5.88 21.75
CA LYS A 382 -12.17 -4.95 22.34
C LYS A 382 -11.50 -3.76 23.03
N LEU A 383 -10.45 -4.01 23.81
CA LEU A 383 -9.69 -2.96 24.51
C LEU A 383 -9.05 -1.96 23.54
N PHE A 384 -8.49 -2.45 22.43
CA PHE A 384 -7.95 -1.58 21.38
C PHE A 384 -9.04 -0.70 20.77
N ARG A 385 -10.21 -1.27 20.45
CA ARG A 385 -11.32 -0.52 19.86
C ARG A 385 -11.76 0.64 20.73
N GLU A 386 -11.91 0.40 22.04
CA GLU A 386 -12.27 1.43 23.03
C GLU A 386 -11.20 2.53 23.16
N ALA A 387 -9.92 2.16 23.09
CA ALA A 387 -8.81 3.13 23.11
C ALA A 387 -8.76 3.99 21.83
N GLN A 388 -9.03 3.40 20.67
CA GLN A 388 -8.90 4.08 19.37
C GLN A 388 -10.01 5.12 19.12
N ASP A 389 -11.17 4.96 19.74
CA ASP A 389 -12.28 5.90 19.57
C ASP A 389 -11.97 7.29 20.15
N LYS A 390 -11.09 7.34 21.15
CA LYS A 390 -10.64 8.58 21.81
C LYS A 390 -9.51 9.30 21.05
N GLN A 391 -8.88 8.65 20.06
CA GLN A 391 -7.77 9.23 19.29
C GLN A 391 -8.25 9.93 18.01
N GLU A 392 -7.52 10.96 17.59
CA GLU A 392 -7.80 11.72 16.35
C GLU A 392 -7.24 10.98 15.12
N ALA A 393 -5.95 10.65 15.13
CA ALA A 393 -5.36 9.71 14.19
C ALA A 393 -5.98 8.31 14.34
N LYS A 394 -6.12 7.63 13.21
CA LYS A 394 -6.77 6.33 13.14
C LYS A 394 -5.80 5.27 12.65
N SER A 395 -5.77 4.14 13.36
CA SER A 395 -5.20 2.89 12.86
C SER A 395 -5.73 2.55 11.46
N LEU A 396 -4.98 1.74 10.71
CA LEU A 396 -5.35 1.30 9.36
C LEU A 396 -6.78 0.77 9.30
N SER A 397 -7.19 -0.02 10.30
CA SER A 397 -8.53 -0.60 10.43
C SER A 397 -9.67 0.42 10.52
N LYS A 398 -9.38 1.65 10.99
CA LYS A 398 -10.33 2.75 11.13
C LYS A 398 -9.97 3.95 10.24
N SER A 399 -9.01 3.81 9.34
CA SER A 399 -8.49 4.88 8.50
C SER A 399 -9.44 5.24 7.34
N LEU A 400 -9.18 6.37 6.66
CA LEU A 400 -9.92 6.77 5.46
C LEU A 400 -9.69 5.83 4.27
N ILE A 401 -8.54 5.14 4.25
CA ILE A 401 -8.13 4.23 3.17
C ILE A 401 -9.12 3.06 3.08
N ARG A 402 -9.50 2.51 4.23
CA ARG A 402 -10.43 1.37 4.32
C ARG A 402 -11.88 1.72 3.96
N ARG A 403 -12.29 2.99 4.13
CA ARG A 403 -13.70 3.38 4.11
C ARG A 403 -14.31 3.58 2.72
N ASN A 404 -13.67 3.10 1.65
CA ASN A 404 -13.98 3.44 0.25
C ASN A 404 -14.05 4.96 -0.02
N ALA A 405 -13.65 5.79 0.95
CA ALA A 405 -13.83 7.22 0.94
C ALA A 405 -12.90 7.87 -0.09
N LEU A 406 -11.76 7.24 -0.37
CA LEU A 406 -10.86 7.59 -1.47
C LEU A 406 -11.59 7.60 -2.82
N GLN A 407 -12.42 6.59 -3.07
CA GLN A 407 -13.17 6.45 -4.31
C GLN A 407 -14.41 7.34 -4.35
N SER A 408 -14.84 7.91 -3.22
CA SER A 408 -15.97 8.86 -3.16
C SER A 408 -15.60 10.32 -3.50
N GLY A 409 -14.32 10.62 -3.75
CA GLY A 409 -13.86 11.94 -4.19
C GLY A 409 -13.76 13.00 -3.08
N LYS A 410 -13.85 14.29 -3.44
CA LYS A 410 -13.65 15.44 -2.52
C LYS A 410 -14.61 15.47 -1.31
N GLU A 411 -15.71 14.71 -1.36
CA GLU A 411 -16.66 14.55 -0.27
C GLU A 411 -16.34 13.36 0.64
N ILE A 412 -15.07 13.15 0.95
CA ILE A 412 -14.54 12.11 1.86
C ILE A 412 -15.32 12.06 3.20
N GLY A 413 -16.13 13.08 3.53
CA GLY A 413 -16.83 13.27 4.80
C GLY A 413 -18.34 13.46 4.86
N GLN A 414 -19.10 13.43 3.76
CA GLN A 414 -20.56 13.59 3.88
C GLN A 414 -21.29 12.31 4.34
N LEU A 415 -20.60 11.17 4.39
CA LEU A 415 -21.07 10.02 5.17
C LEU A 415 -20.71 10.24 6.63
N GLY A 416 -21.70 10.70 7.39
CA GLY A 416 -21.58 10.96 8.83
C GLY A 416 -20.95 9.79 9.59
N ARG A 417 -20.06 10.16 10.52
CA ARG A 417 -19.27 9.33 11.45
C ARG A 417 -20.10 8.42 12.39
N VAL A 418 -21.43 8.33 12.23
CA VAL A 418 -22.34 7.93 13.33
C VAL A 418 -23.35 6.81 12.99
N GLU A 419 -23.64 6.47 11.72
CA GLU A 419 -24.76 5.53 11.47
C GLU A 419 -24.47 4.33 10.55
N THR A 420 -23.28 4.18 9.96
CA THR A 420 -23.03 3.04 9.05
C THR A 420 -22.59 1.74 9.71
N PHE A 421 -22.25 1.72 11.01
CA PHE A 421 -21.63 0.54 11.65
C PHE A 421 -22.00 0.30 13.13
N ARG A 422 -23.28 0.47 13.52
CA ARG A 422 -23.76 -0.13 14.78
C ARG A 422 -24.81 -1.20 14.50
N PRO A 423 -24.44 -2.48 14.39
CA PRO A 423 -25.36 -3.55 14.70
C PRO A 423 -25.44 -3.68 16.23
N ASN A 424 -26.53 -3.18 16.81
CA ASN A 424 -27.00 -3.40 18.19
C ASN A 424 -26.20 -2.83 19.37
N GLY A 425 -26.92 -2.05 20.19
CA GLY A 425 -26.52 -1.74 21.56
C GLY A 425 -27.20 -0.50 22.11
N GLN A 426 -28.48 -0.62 22.46
CA GLN A 426 -29.30 0.33 23.25
C GLN A 426 -29.77 1.62 22.55
N GLY A 427 -30.97 1.52 21.98
CA GLY A 427 -31.77 2.65 21.50
C GLY A 427 -32.93 2.11 20.66
N THR A 428 -34.13 2.13 21.20
CA THR A 428 -35.37 1.61 20.59
C THR A 428 -35.78 2.41 19.35
N THR A 429 -35.22 2.08 18.19
CA THR A 429 -35.79 2.37 16.87
C THR A 429 -35.32 1.29 15.91
N THR A 430 -36.25 0.51 15.38
CA THR A 430 -36.01 -0.43 14.29
C THR A 430 -35.33 0.30 13.12
N PRO A 431 -34.13 -0.10 12.66
CA PRO A 431 -33.50 0.52 11.52
C PRO A 431 -34.36 0.29 10.28
N ASN A 432 -34.74 1.39 9.62
CA ASN A 432 -35.53 1.35 8.40
C ASN A 432 -34.63 0.82 7.25
N ARG A 433 -34.73 -0.48 6.95
CA ARG A 433 -33.97 -1.19 5.90
C ARG A 433 -33.99 -0.47 4.55
N ASP A 434 -35.03 0.29 4.24
CA ASP A 434 -35.13 1.02 2.98
C ASP A 434 -34.26 2.28 2.97
N ALA A 435 -34.08 2.94 4.12
CA ALA A 435 -33.20 4.09 4.25
C ALA A 435 -31.73 3.71 4.14
N GLU A 436 -31.33 2.55 4.70
CA GLU A 436 -29.97 2.01 4.55
C GLU A 436 -29.66 1.62 3.11
N LYS A 437 -30.60 0.93 2.44
CA LYS A 437 -30.46 0.60 1.01
C LYS A 437 -30.34 1.84 0.13
N GLN A 438 -31.12 2.89 0.40
CA GLN A 438 -31.05 4.15 -0.32
C GLN A 438 -29.70 4.87 -0.10
N ARG A 439 -29.18 4.88 1.14
CA ARG A 439 -27.87 5.47 1.46
C ARG A 439 -26.72 4.70 0.80
N ALA A 440 -26.76 3.37 0.82
CA ALA A 440 -25.77 2.52 0.15
C ALA A 440 -25.78 2.76 -1.37
N LYS A 441 -26.97 2.83 -1.98
CA LYS A 441 -27.11 3.14 -3.41
C LYS A 441 -26.55 4.52 -3.76
N ALA A 442 -26.89 5.55 -2.98
CA ALA A 442 -26.37 6.91 -3.19
C ALA A 442 -24.84 6.98 -3.04
N HIS A 443 -24.25 6.18 -2.15
CA HIS A 443 -22.80 6.08 -2.03
C HIS A 443 -22.15 5.38 -3.24
N ALA A 444 -22.72 4.26 -3.69
CA ALA A 444 -22.24 3.54 -4.86
C ALA A 444 -22.29 4.41 -6.14
N ASP A 445 -23.40 5.14 -6.32
CA ASP A 445 -23.56 6.05 -7.46
C ASP A 445 -22.49 7.16 -7.44
N ARG A 446 -22.12 7.67 -6.26
CA ARG A 446 -21.02 8.65 -6.11
C ARG A 446 -19.66 8.08 -6.47
N ILE A 447 -19.34 6.87 -5.99
CA ILE A 447 -18.07 6.20 -6.33
C ILE A 447 -17.96 6.03 -7.84
N ARG A 448 -19.01 5.53 -8.49
CA ARG A 448 -19.06 5.36 -9.95
C ARG A 448 -18.90 6.69 -10.69
N MET A 449 -19.55 7.75 -10.20
CA MET A 449 -19.43 9.08 -10.78
C MET A 449 -17.98 9.59 -10.68
N HIS A 450 -17.34 9.44 -9.52
CA HIS A 450 -15.97 9.87 -9.30
C HIS A 450 -14.95 9.05 -10.11
N GLN A 451 -15.12 7.74 -10.19
CA GLN A 451 -14.31 6.88 -11.07
C GLN A 451 -14.44 7.30 -12.54
N SER A 452 -15.65 7.69 -12.98
CA SER A 452 -15.87 8.25 -14.32
C SER A 452 -15.13 9.58 -14.51
N GLU A 453 -15.12 10.46 -13.51
CA GLU A 453 -14.33 11.71 -13.55
C GLU A 453 -12.83 11.44 -13.64
N LEU A 454 -12.29 10.52 -12.83
CA LEU A 454 -10.89 10.11 -12.90
C LEU A 454 -10.55 9.54 -14.28
N HIS A 455 -11.42 8.71 -14.85
CA HIS A 455 -11.21 8.13 -16.17
C HIS A 455 -11.25 9.21 -17.28
N LYS A 456 -12.19 10.16 -17.21
CA LYS A 456 -12.26 11.30 -18.13
C LYS A 456 -11.02 12.19 -18.03
N ALA A 457 -10.56 12.47 -16.82
CA ALA A 457 -9.35 13.24 -16.57
C ALA A 457 -8.10 12.51 -17.08
N SER A 458 -7.96 11.21 -16.79
CA SER A 458 -6.88 10.36 -17.32
C SER A 458 -6.85 10.38 -18.85
N LYS A 459 -8.00 10.21 -19.51
CA LYS A 459 -8.08 10.23 -20.97
C LYS A 459 -7.64 11.57 -21.56
N LYS A 460 -8.03 12.68 -20.94
CA LYS A 460 -7.60 14.02 -21.37
C LYS A 460 -6.11 14.26 -21.13
N LEU A 461 -5.58 13.86 -19.97
CA LEU A 461 -4.17 14.06 -19.62
C LEU A 461 -3.23 13.16 -20.43
N LYS A 462 -3.64 11.93 -20.76
CA LYS A 462 -2.91 11.06 -21.70
C LYS A 462 -2.80 11.63 -23.12
N ALA A 463 -3.76 12.46 -23.52
CA ALA A 463 -3.70 13.14 -24.82
C ALA A 463 -2.74 14.34 -24.80
N CYS A 464 -2.32 14.79 -23.61
CA CYS A 464 -1.31 15.83 -23.45
C CYS A 464 0.09 15.23 -23.58
N ILE A 465 1.03 16.02 -24.09
CA ILE A 465 2.43 15.60 -24.25
C ILE A 465 3.23 16.26 -23.13
N PHE A 466 3.89 15.44 -22.30
CA PHE A 466 4.76 15.91 -21.22
C PHE A 466 6.16 16.18 -21.80
N GLU A 467 6.58 17.44 -21.75
CA GLU A 467 7.95 17.86 -22.07
C GLU A 467 8.70 18.14 -20.75
N GLU A 468 10.02 18.30 -20.80
CA GLU A 468 10.86 18.52 -19.61
C GLU A 468 10.43 19.79 -18.82
N LYS A 469 10.10 20.86 -19.55
CA LYS A 469 9.79 22.18 -18.98
C LYS A 469 8.29 22.51 -18.91
N GLY A 470 7.42 21.63 -19.40
CA GLY A 470 5.98 21.93 -19.44
C GLY A 470 5.11 20.86 -20.06
N VAL A 471 3.80 21.12 -20.09
CA VAL A 471 2.80 20.20 -20.62
C VAL A 471 2.15 20.81 -21.85
N MET A 472 2.30 20.15 -22.99
CA MET A 472 1.74 20.60 -24.27
C MET A 472 0.30 20.07 -24.45
N VAL A 473 -0.64 20.99 -24.64
CA VAL A 473 -2.07 20.72 -24.81
C VAL A 473 -2.52 21.17 -26.21
N ARG A 474 -3.39 20.39 -26.85
CA ARG A 474 -3.97 20.74 -28.15
C ARG A 474 -5.28 21.52 -27.97
N CYS A 475 -5.35 22.72 -28.51
CA CYS A 475 -6.49 23.65 -28.40
C CYS A 475 -7.00 24.13 -29.78
N ARG A 476 -7.02 23.24 -30.78
CA ARG A 476 -7.40 23.56 -32.18
C ARG A 476 -8.75 24.28 -32.30
N LEU A 477 -9.74 23.91 -31.48
CA LEU A 477 -11.07 24.48 -31.56
C LEU A 477 -11.10 25.96 -31.15
N TYR A 478 -10.36 26.35 -30.11
CA TYR A 478 -10.25 27.74 -29.66
C TYR A 478 -9.61 28.64 -30.72
N ILE A 479 -8.56 28.15 -31.37
CA ILE A 479 -7.88 28.91 -32.42
C ILE A 479 -8.74 28.96 -33.68
N LEU A 480 -9.39 27.85 -34.05
CA LEU A 480 -10.31 27.83 -35.18
C LEU A 480 -11.45 28.82 -34.99
N THR A 481 -12.08 28.89 -33.81
CA THR A 481 -13.15 29.86 -33.54
C THR A 481 -12.65 31.29 -33.57
N THR A 482 -11.46 31.56 -33.02
CA THR A 482 -10.83 32.89 -33.07
C THR A 482 -10.52 33.32 -34.50
N VAL A 483 -9.94 32.42 -35.31
CA VAL A 483 -9.64 32.68 -36.72
C VAL A 483 -10.91 32.89 -37.52
N ILE A 484 -11.95 32.06 -37.34
CA ILE A 484 -13.25 32.24 -38.00
C ILE A 484 -13.87 33.59 -37.63
N LEU A 485 -13.87 33.95 -36.35
CA LEU A 485 -14.40 35.24 -35.89
C LEU A 485 -13.66 36.42 -36.55
N CYS A 486 -12.32 36.39 -36.57
CA CYS A 486 -11.51 37.42 -37.21
C CYS A 486 -11.74 37.47 -38.73
N THR A 487 -11.92 36.29 -39.36
CA THR A 487 -12.19 36.15 -40.78
C THR A 487 -13.54 36.77 -41.14
N ILE A 488 -14.60 36.49 -40.36
CA ILE A 488 -15.92 37.12 -40.51
C ILE A 488 -15.82 38.64 -40.35
N LEU A 489 -15.04 39.11 -39.39
CA LEU A 489 -14.88 40.53 -39.11
C LEU A 489 -14.17 41.27 -40.25
N VAL A 490 -13.11 40.68 -40.80
CA VAL A 490 -12.38 41.23 -41.95
C VAL A 490 -13.23 41.20 -43.22
N PHE A 491 -13.83 40.06 -43.56
CA PHE A 491 -14.69 39.96 -44.75
C PHE A 491 -15.95 40.82 -44.62
N GLY A 492 -16.53 40.91 -43.43
CA GLY A 492 -17.65 41.81 -43.14
C GLY A 492 -17.26 43.27 -43.34
N GLY A 493 -16.08 43.69 -42.84
CA GLY A 493 -15.56 45.04 -43.05
C GLY A 493 -15.30 45.38 -44.52
N ILE A 494 -14.83 44.41 -45.32
CA ILE A 494 -14.64 44.59 -46.77
C ILE A 494 -15.99 44.65 -47.49
N ALA A 495 -16.93 43.77 -47.15
CA ALA A 495 -18.26 43.74 -47.75
C ALA A 495 -19.02 45.05 -47.50
N VAL A 496 -18.94 45.61 -46.29
CA VAL A 496 -19.53 46.92 -45.95
C VAL A 496 -18.87 48.03 -46.78
N GLY A 497 -17.53 48.06 -46.86
CA GLY A 497 -16.81 49.04 -47.69
C GLY A 497 -17.22 49.00 -49.16
N ALA A 498 -17.42 47.80 -49.71
CA ALA A 498 -17.79 47.61 -51.12
C ALA A 498 -19.29 47.84 -51.42
N THR A 499 -20.18 47.56 -50.47
CA THR A 499 -21.65 47.61 -50.69
C THR A 499 -22.28 48.94 -50.29
N VAL A 500 -21.68 49.67 -49.34
CA VAL A 500 -22.27 50.91 -48.80
C VAL A 500 -21.95 52.13 -49.66
N GLY A 501 -20.79 52.20 -50.34
CA GLY A 501 -20.44 53.29 -51.27
C GLY A 501 -20.68 54.70 -50.69
N ASP A 502 -21.09 55.67 -51.52
CA ASP A 502 -21.37 57.06 -51.12
C ASP A 502 -22.69 57.24 -50.32
N ARG A 503 -23.35 56.17 -49.86
CA ARG A 503 -24.70 56.26 -49.25
C ARG A 503 -24.70 56.89 -47.86
N ILE A 504 -23.55 57.09 -47.23
CA ILE A 504 -23.42 57.74 -45.93
C ILE A 504 -22.64 59.04 -46.12
N SER A 505 -23.34 60.19 -46.11
CA SER A 505 -22.72 61.50 -46.26
C SER A 505 -21.81 61.80 -45.07
N GLY A 506 -20.50 61.90 -45.30
CA GLY A 506 -19.52 62.35 -44.30
C GLY A 506 -18.67 61.25 -43.65
N VAL A 507 -18.79 59.98 -44.06
CA VAL A 507 -17.93 58.89 -43.57
C VAL A 507 -17.36 58.12 -44.75
N ASP A 508 -16.03 58.01 -44.83
CA ASP A 508 -15.35 57.15 -45.80
C ASP A 508 -15.61 55.67 -45.45
N PRO A 509 -16.28 54.89 -46.33
CA PRO A 509 -16.55 53.47 -46.11
C PRO A 509 -15.28 52.64 -45.86
N PHE A 510 -14.13 53.06 -46.40
CA PHE A 510 -12.85 52.36 -46.21
C PHE A 510 -12.26 52.54 -44.81
N ASN A 511 -12.66 53.57 -44.07
CA ASN A 511 -12.28 53.71 -42.65
C ASN A 511 -12.91 52.60 -41.80
N ILE A 512 -14.15 52.18 -42.10
CA ILE A 512 -14.81 51.05 -41.41
C ILE A 512 -14.02 49.76 -41.63
N THR A 513 -13.58 49.50 -42.87
CA THR A 513 -12.71 48.36 -43.18
C THR A 513 -11.42 48.41 -42.34
N THR A 514 -10.78 49.57 -42.23
CA THR A 514 -9.56 49.75 -41.42
C THR A 514 -9.82 49.46 -39.94
N TYR A 515 -10.92 49.96 -39.36
CA TYR A 515 -11.30 49.65 -37.98
C TYR A 515 -11.57 48.16 -37.77
N CYS A 516 -12.23 47.49 -38.73
CA CYS A 516 -12.43 46.05 -38.70
C CYS A 516 -11.11 45.27 -38.70
N TRP A 517 -10.14 45.65 -39.55
CA TRP A 517 -8.82 45.03 -39.56
C TRP A 517 -8.07 45.21 -38.23
N VAL A 518 -8.07 46.43 -37.69
CA VAL A 518 -7.44 46.73 -36.39
C VAL A 518 -8.09 45.94 -35.26
N LEU A 519 -9.43 45.86 -35.25
CA LEU A 519 -10.18 45.09 -34.26
C LEU A 519 -9.89 43.58 -34.35
N ALA A 520 -9.82 43.02 -35.57
CA ALA A 520 -9.43 41.63 -35.77
C ALA A 520 -8.01 41.34 -35.27
N ALA A 521 -7.04 42.21 -35.60
CA ALA A 521 -5.66 42.08 -35.11
C ALA A 521 -5.61 42.16 -33.57
N PHE A 522 -6.37 43.07 -32.96
CA PHE A 522 -6.48 43.18 -31.51
C PHE A 522 -7.07 41.91 -30.88
N ILE A 523 -8.14 41.35 -31.44
CA ILE A 523 -8.76 40.10 -30.97
C ILE A 523 -7.74 38.94 -31.00
N VAL A 524 -6.94 38.81 -32.08
CA VAL A 524 -5.91 37.76 -32.16
C VAL A 524 -4.84 37.93 -31.08
N ILE A 525 -4.38 39.16 -30.83
CA ILE A 525 -3.39 39.45 -29.78
C ILE A 525 -3.95 39.13 -28.39
N VAL A 526 -5.19 39.54 -28.12
CA VAL A 526 -5.88 39.24 -26.86
C VAL A 526 -6.03 37.72 -26.70
N ALA A 527 -6.53 37.03 -27.72
CA ALA A 527 -6.73 35.57 -27.70
C ALA A 527 -5.43 34.80 -27.42
N LYS A 528 -4.30 35.28 -27.96
CA LYS A 528 -2.97 34.72 -27.68
C LYS A 528 -2.54 34.93 -26.22
N SER A 529 -2.96 36.00 -25.55
CA SER A 529 -2.57 36.35 -24.19
C SER A 529 -3.49 35.81 -23.08
N VAL A 530 -4.70 35.35 -23.41
CA VAL A 530 -5.71 34.96 -22.41
C VAL A 530 -5.38 33.64 -21.72
N LEU A 531 -4.84 32.66 -22.44
CA LEU A 531 -4.69 31.30 -21.92
C LEU A 531 -3.36 31.06 -21.20
N VAL A 532 -2.26 31.63 -21.73
CA VAL A 532 -0.90 31.44 -21.22
C VAL A 532 -0.12 32.74 -21.34
N HIS A 533 0.77 33.00 -20.39
CA HIS A 533 1.56 34.23 -20.35
C HIS A 533 2.48 34.39 -21.58
N GLU A 534 3.08 33.29 -22.04
CA GLU A 534 3.97 33.28 -23.21
C GLU A 534 3.55 32.19 -24.20
N TRP A 535 2.89 32.58 -25.29
CA TRP A 535 2.49 31.66 -26.34
C TRP A 535 3.27 31.93 -27.64
N PRO A 536 4.21 31.05 -28.06
CA PRO A 536 4.90 31.20 -29.34
C PRO A 536 3.93 31.21 -30.53
N TRP A 537 4.19 32.06 -31.54
CA TRP A 537 3.33 32.11 -32.75
C TRP A 537 3.28 30.79 -33.51
N ASN A 538 4.39 30.06 -33.55
CA ASN A 538 4.46 28.74 -34.18
C ASN A 538 3.43 27.77 -33.56
N ASP A 539 3.38 27.71 -32.23
CA ASP A 539 2.46 26.82 -31.53
C ASP A 539 1.01 27.31 -31.57
N PHE A 540 0.81 28.63 -31.54
CA PHE A 540 -0.51 29.24 -31.75
C PHE A 540 -1.10 28.86 -33.11
N LEU A 541 -0.33 28.96 -34.19
CA LEU A 541 -0.82 28.58 -35.52
C LEU A 541 -1.08 27.06 -35.64
N HIS A 542 -0.34 26.24 -34.90
CA HIS A 542 -0.52 24.79 -34.89
C HIS A 542 -1.61 24.28 -33.94
N GLY A 543 -2.28 25.14 -33.17
CA GLY A 543 -3.30 24.65 -32.23
C GLY A 543 -2.73 24.01 -30.99
N ARG A 544 -1.53 24.40 -30.54
CA ARG A 544 -0.82 23.82 -29.39
C ARG A 544 -0.48 24.91 -28.38
N VAL A 545 -0.62 24.60 -27.10
CA VAL A 545 -0.25 25.49 -25.99
C VAL A 545 0.69 24.73 -25.08
N LEU A 546 1.85 25.31 -24.79
CA LEU A 546 2.75 24.80 -23.75
C LEU A 546 2.39 25.46 -22.42
N CYS A 547 1.81 24.68 -21.51
CA CYS A 547 1.50 25.14 -20.16
C CYS A 547 2.74 24.97 -19.28
N LYS A 548 3.18 26.05 -18.61
CA LYS A 548 4.36 26.08 -17.72
C LYS A 548 3.98 25.99 -16.24
N SER A 549 2.69 26.02 -15.90
CA SER A 549 2.20 25.87 -14.52
C SER A 549 0.92 25.05 -14.42
N VAL A 550 0.58 24.60 -13.19
CA VAL A 550 -0.67 23.86 -12.92
C VAL A 550 -1.88 24.76 -13.15
N SER A 551 -1.82 26.04 -12.79
CA SER A 551 -2.92 26.98 -13.05
C SER A 551 -3.16 27.24 -14.54
N GLU A 552 -2.12 27.33 -15.36
CA GLU A 552 -2.23 27.41 -16.83
C GLU A 552 -2.80 26.11 -17.41
N LEU A 553 -2.36 24.95 -16.90
CA LEU A 553 -2.89 23.68 -17.38
C LEU A 553 -4.39 23.54 -17.03
N TYR A 554 -4.80 24.03 -15.85
CA TYR A 554 -6.21 24.13 -15.46
C TYR A 554 -7.00 25.06 -16.38
N SER A 555 -6.49 26.27 -16.69
CA SER A 555 -7.20 27.24 -17.52
C SER A 555 -7.44 26.71 -18.94
N VAL A 556 -6.49 25.97 -19.50
CA VAL A 556 -6.59 25.43 -20.87
C VAL A 556 -7.44 24.16 -20.93
N THR A 557 -7.30 23.23 -19.98
CA THR A 557 -7.99 21.93 -20.03
C THR A 557 -9.34 21.89 -19.33
N GLY A 558 -9.59 22.84 -18.42
CA GLY A 558 -10.72 22.84 -17.49
C GLY A 558 -10.68 21.71 -16.47
N LEU A 559 -9.56 21.00 -16.32
CA LEU A 559 -9.42 19.89 -15.37
C LEU A 559 -9.04 20.38 -13.99
N ASN A 560 -9.81 19.98 -12.97
CA ASN A 560 -9.54 20.26 -11.55
C ASN A 560 -8.05 20.14 -11.21
N ASP A 561 -7.49 21.19 -10.61
CA ASP A 561 -6.08 21.31 -10.22
C ASP A 561 -5.58 20.11 -9.42
N GLN A 562 -6.40 19.61 -8.49
CA GLN A 562 -6.07 18.46 -7.65
C GLN A 562 -5.99 17.14 -8.45
N LEU A 563 -6.76 17.00 -9.54
CA LEU A 563 -6.68 15.85 -10.45
C LEU A 563 -5.41 15.91 -11.30
N ILE A 564 -5.05 17.11 -11.78
CA ILE A 564 -3.81 17.33 -12.51
C ILE A 564 -2.62 16.94 -11.62
N LEU A 565 -2.57 17.48 -10.39
CA LEU A 565 -1.50 17.19 -9.42
C LEU A 565 -1.43 15.69 -9.09
N ALA A 566 -2.56 15.04 -8.84
CA ALA A 566 -2.60 13.61 -8.55
C ALA A 566 -2.05 12.79 -9.74
N TYR A 567 -2.38 13.17 -10.97
CA TYR A 567 -1.93 12.45 -12.17
C TYR A 567 -0.43 12.62 -12.39
N MET A 568 0.09 13.82 -12.15
CA MET A 568 1.51 14.13 -12.25
C MET A 568 2.32 13.36 -11.21
N LEU A 569 1.88 13.35 -9.95
CA LEU A 569 2.54 12.59 -8.89
C LEU A 569 2.55 11.08 -9.14
N GLN A 570 1.44 10.53 -9.63
CA GLN A 570 1.36 9.10 -9.92
C GLN A 570 2.24 8.68 -11.09
N ASN A 571 2.39 9.53 -12.12
CA ASN A 571 3.19 9.22 -13.31
C ASN A 571 4.62 9.78 -13.26
N GLU A 572 5.05 10.31 -12.12
CA GLU A 572 6.36 10.93 -11.96
C GLU A 572 7.50 9.99 -12.38
N SER A 573 7.43 8.72 -11.97
CA SER A 573 8.43 7.69 -12.31
C SER A 573 8.56 7.42 -13.81
N ASN A 574 7.52 7.72 -14.59
CA ASN A 574 7.49 7.54 -16.04
C ASN A 574 7.61 8.86 -16.82
N SER A 575 7.61 10.00 -16.12
CA SER A 575 7.60 11.33 -16.72
C SER A 575 9.00 11.93 -16.75
N PHE A 576 9.28 12.72 -17.80
CA PHE A 576 10.50 13.52 -17.91
C PHE A 576 10.35 14.94 -17.37
N LEU A 577 9.19 15.26 -16.80
CA LEU A 577 8.88 16.61 -16.32
C LEU A 577 9.69 16.96 -15.09
N ASP A 578 10.42 18.07 -15.15
CA ASP A 578 11.06 18.64 -13.98
C ASP A 578 10.16 19.71 -13.35
N THR A 579 10.12 19.75 -12.03
CA THR A 579 9.17 20.61 -11.28
C THR A 579 9.86 21.76 -10.56
N ARG A 580 9.18 22.90 -10.47
CA ARG A 580 9.61 24.08 -9.70
C ARG A 580 8.44 24.68 -8.93
N GLY A 581 8.72 25.73 -8.17
CA GLY A 581 7.68 26.52 -7.49
C GLY A 581 7.48 26.11 -6.02
N PRO A 582 6.59 26.81 -5.31
CA PRO A 582 6.52 26.75 -3.85
C PRO A 582 5.97 25.44 -3.30
N PHE A 583 5.22 24.66 -4.09
CA PHE A 583 4.55 23.43 -3.63
C PHE A 583 5.11 22.17 -4.29
N ASN A 584 6.32 22.23 -4.85
CA ASN A 584 6.96 21.07 -5.50
C ASN A 584 7.64 20.12 -4.50
N ILE A 585 7.51 20.33 -3.19
CA ILE A 585 8.28 19.61 -2.18
C ILE A 585 8.10 18.09 -2.27
N VAL A 586 6.94 17.60 -2.67
CA VAL A 586 6.60 16.17 -2.77
C VAL A 586 7.18 15.48 -4.01
N PHE A 587 7.54 16.24 -5.04
CA PHE A 587 8.13 15.70 -6.26
C PHE A 587 9.62 15.40 -6.05
N ASP A 588 10.12 14.36 -6.68
CA ASP A 588 11.52 13.95 -6.63
C ASP A 588 12.38 14.83 -7.56
N ARG A 589 11.87 15.17 -8.75
CA ARG A 589 12.60 15.92 -9.79
C ARG A 589 12.37 17.43 -9.67
N LYS A 590 13.34 18.14 -9.10
CA LYS A 590 13.26 19.60 -8.86
C LYS A 590 14.38 20.34 -9.58
N VAL A 591 14.02 21.35 -10.35
CA VAL A 591 14.96 22.24 -11.06
C VAL A 591 14.47 23.68 -10.99
N ASP A 592 15.37 24.64 -11.20
CA ASP A 592 15.00 26.07 -11.20
C ASP A 592 14.13 26.46 -12.42
N ASP A 593 14.39 25.83 -13.59
CA ASP A 593 13.71 26.08 -14.86
C ASP A 593 12.87 24.88 -15.31
N GLY A 594 11.79 24.60 -14.57
CA GLY A 594 10.84 23.51 -14.83
C GLY A 594 9.38 23.96 -14.82
N PHE A 595 8.48 22.97 -14.80
CA PHE A 595 7.04 23.18 -14.68
C PHE A 595 6.65 23.60 -13.26
N SER A 596 5.95 24.72 -13.13
CA SER A 596 5.63 25.35 -11.86
C SER A 596 4.43 24.70 -11.16
N ILE A 597 4.68 24.11 -9.99
CA ILE A 597 3.67 23.64 -9.04
C ILE A 597 3.24 24.83 -8.16
N ASP A 598 2.27 25.58 -8.65
CA ASP A 598 1.76 26.83 -8.04
C ASP A 598 0.46 26.64 -7.24
N ARG A 599 -0.05 25.41 -7.19
CA ARG A 599 -1.21 25.01 -6.38
C ARG A 599 -0.78 24.03 -5.29
N PRO A 600 -1.25 24.19 -4.05
CA PRO A 600 -0.86 23.31 -2.96
C PRO A 600 -1.63 21.99 -3.02
N LEU A 601 -1.10 20.95 -2.39
CA LEU A 601 -1.67 19.61 -2.45
C LEU A 601 -2.71 19.41 -1.36
N SER A 602 -3.85 18.80 -1.69
CA SER A 602 -4.84 18.35 -0.71
C SER A 602 -4.51 16.97 -0.15
N THR A 603 -5.06 16.63 1.03
CA THR A 603 -4.99 15.26 1.58
C THR A 603 -5.51 14.22 0.60
N TRP A 604 -6.57 14.54 -0.14
CA TRP A 604 -7.12 13.66 -1.17
C TRP A 604 -6.09 13.38 -2.27
N THR A 605 -5.43 14.42 -2.81
CA THR A 605 -4.41 14.29 -3.85
C THR A 605 -3.23 13.43 -3.40
N MET A 606 -2.77 13.64 -2.16
CA MET A 606 -1.69 12.82 -1.56
C MET A 606 -2.09 11.34 -1.54
N LEU A 607 -3.25 11.03 -0.93
CA LEU A 607 -3.74 9.65 -0.79
C LEU A 607 -3.98 8.97 -2.14
N VAL A 608 -4.61 9.66 -3.10
CA VAL A 608 -4.91 9.11 -4.43
C VAL A 608 -3.65 8.86 -5.25
N SER A 609 -2.60 9.67 -5.06
CA SER A 609 -1.31 9.43 -5.72
C SER A 609 -0.52 8.24 -5.15
N GLY A 610 -0.90 7.73 -3.98
CA GLY A 610 -0.19 6.67 -3.25
C GLY A 610 0.69 7.19 -2.11
N LEU A 611 0.55 8.44 -1.68
CA LEU A 611 1.33 9.00 -0.58
C LEU A 611 0.47 9.13 0.68
N LEU A 612 0.80 8.35 1.70
CA LEU A 612 0.03 8.24 2.93
C LEU A 612 0.71 9.03 4.04
N MET A 613 0.01 9.98 4.65
CA MET A 613 0.54 10.73 5.78
C MET A 613 0.24 10.02 7.09
N VAL A 614 1.27 9.75 7.86
CA VAL A 614 1.24 9.07 9.15
C VAL A 614 1.55 10.08 10.24
N GLU A 615 0.69 10.16 11.25
CA GLU A 615 0.91 10.98 12.44
C GLU A 615 1.85 10.26 13.41
N VAL A 616 2.91 10.97 13.80
CA VAL A 616 3.94 10.48 14.73
C VAL A 616 4.07 11.44 15.90
N GLU A 617 4.57 10.93 17.03
CA GLU A 617 4.83 11.72 18.22
C GLU A 617 6.32 11.74 18.53
N ASN A 618 6.84 12.95 18.67
CA ASN A 618 8.24 13.27 18.88
C ASN A 618 8.38 14.08 20.18
N ASP A 619 9.61 14.36 20.59
CA ASP A 619 9.89 15.18 21.77
C ASP A 619 9.28 16.60 21.69
N GLU A 620 9.05 17.10 20.48
CA GLU A 620 8.48 18.43 20.22
C GLU A 620 6.95 18.45 20.10
N GLY A 621 6.32 17.28 20.16
CA GLY A 621 4.88 17.08 19.99
C GLY A 621 4.54 16.20 18.78
N ARG A 622 3.34 16.38 18.25
CA ARG A 622 2.84 15.63 17.09
C ARG A 622 3.43 16.17 15.79
N GLY A 623 3.86 15.28 14.91
CA GLY A 623 4.36 15.56 13.57
C GLY A 623 3.75 14.61 12.55
N LEU A 624 4.13 14.76 11.28
CA LEU A 624 3.72 13.84 10.20
C LEU A 624 4.93 13.25 9.49
N VAL A 625 4.83 11.99 9.07
CA VAL A 625 5.78 11.28 8.22
C VAL A 625 5.02 10.73 7.01
N GLY A 626 5.60 10.84 5.82
CA GLY A 626 5.04 10.29 4.59
C GLY A 626 5.49 8.85 4.37
N LEU A 627 4.52 7.95 4.20
CA LEU A 627 4.70 6.60 3.66
C LEU A 627 4.45 6.66 2.14
N ASP A 628 5.52 6.55 1.36
CA ASP A 628 5.51 6.71 -0.10
C ASP A 628 5.27 5.39 -0.83
N LEU A 629 4.03 5.19 -1.29
CA LEU A 629 3.56 4.04 -2.07
C LEU A 629 3.14 4.47 -3.48
N ARG A 630 3.76 5.53 -4.01
CA ARG A 630 3.49 5.99 -5.38
C ARG A 630 3.92 4.94 -6.40
N ARG A 631 3.28 4.96 -7.59
CA ARG A 631 3.59 4.02 -8.68
C ARG A 631 5.08 4.13 -9.08
N GLY A 632 5.76 2.99 -9.09
CA GLY A 632 7.20 2.90 -9.38
C GLY A 632 8.08 2.84 -8.14
N ARG A 633 7.51 3.04 -6.94
CA ARG A 633 8.16 2.69 -5.66
C ARG A 633 7.84 1.23 -5.32
N SER A 634 8.88 0.46 -4.96
CA SER A 634 8.75 -0.98 -4.71
C SER A 634 8.26 -1.30 -3.30
N HIS A 635 8.64 -0.50 -2.31
CA HIS A 635 8.36 -0.76 -0.89
C HIS A 635 8.58 0.51 -0.07
N GLY A 636 7.74 0.72 0.94
CA GLY A 636 7.87 1.81 1.90
C GLY A 636 7.58 1.32 3.32
N GLU A 637 8.34 1.82 4.30
CA GLU A 637 8.29 1.39 5.69
C GLU A 637 8.32 2.61 6.64
N VAL A 638 7.47 2.58 7.66
CA VAL A 638 7.48 3.52 8.78
C VAL A 638 7.44 2.69 10.06
N ASP A 639 8.59 2.62 10.74
CA ASP A 639 8.71 1.96 12.03
C ASP A 639 7.84 2.64 13.09
N ALA A 640 7.32 1.88 14.03
CA ALA A 640 6.59 2.38 15.19
C ALA A 640 7.46 3.33 16.03
N ILE A 641 8.76 3.04 16.17
CA ILE A 641 9.74 3.88 16.87
C ILE A 641 10.98 4.01 16.01
N LYS A 642 11.49 5.23 15.88
CA LYS A 642 12.74 5.50 15.17
C LYS A 642 13.71 6.29 16.04
N ASP A 643 14.79 5.63 16.43
CA ASP A 643 15.86 6.20 17.26
C ASP A 643 17.07 6.60 16.39
N SER A 644 17.75 7.71 16.74
CA SER A 644 18.97 8.17 16.05
C SER A 644 20.15 7.18 16.19
N ALA A 645 20.08 6.26 17.15
CA ALA A 645 21.22 5.43 17.58
C ALA A 645 21.41 4.13 16.78
N GLY A 646 20.46 3.77 15.91
CA GLY A 646 20.52 2.56 15.08
C GLY A 646 21.35 2.75 13.80
N GLY A 647 22.65 3.07 13.94
CA GLY A 647 23.56 3.20 12.80
C GLY A 647 23.67 1.90 12.01
N THR A 648 23.30 1.92 10.73
CA THR A 648 23.83 1.08 9.61
C THR A 648 23.00 1.23 8.32
N LYS A 649 21.73 1.62 8.38
CA LYS A 649 21.00 2.09 7.19
C LYS A 649 21.39 3.55 6.94
N GLU A 650 21.88 3.88 5.75
CA GLU A 650 22.06 5.28 5.30
C GLU A 650 20.83 6.10 5.72
N GLU A 651 21.03 7.30 6.29
CA GLU A 651 19.95 8.11 6.89
C GLU A 651 18.74 8.24 5.96
N GLU A 652 17.74 7.38 6.18
CA GLU A 652 16.56 7.32 5.34
C GLU A 652 15.90 8.70 5.34
N THR A 653 15.69 9.22 4.13
CA THR A 653 15.12 10.54 3.92
C THR A 653 13.61 10.41 3.90
N TYR A 654 12.95 11.02 4.88
CA TYR A 654 11.49 11.00 4.97
C TYR A 654 10.90 12.34 4.57
N LEU A 655 9.76 12.31 3.90
CA LEU A 655 8.88 13.48 3.78
C LEU A 655 8.24 13.68 5.15
N TYR A 656 8.48 14.83 5.77
CA TYR A 656 8.20 15.03 7.19
C TYR A 656 7.64 16.42 7.49
N CYS A 657 6.78 16.51 8.50
CA CYS A 657 6.34 17.74 9.13
C CYS A 657 6.72 17.71 10.60
N ARG A 658 7.54 18.69 11.03
CA ARG A 658 8.13 18.70 12.39
C ARG A 658 7.13 18.85 13.51
N LYS A 659 6.16 19.71 13.31
CA LYS A 659 5.18 20.05 14.33
C LYS A 659 3.85 20.36 13.67
N LEU A 660 2.81 19.68 14.13
CA LEU A 660 1.44 20.06 13.87
C LEU A 660 1.03 21.18 14.82
N ASP A 661 0.46 22.25 14.28
CA ASP A 661 -0.13 23.29 15.10
C ASP A 661 -1.42 22.78 15.77
N ASN A 662 -1.33 22.50 17.07
CA ASN A 662 -2.42 21.98 17.91
C ASN A 662 -3.70 22.86 17.90
N GLN A 663 -3.61 24.13 17.48
CA GLN A 663 -4.75 25.07 17.46
C GLN A 663 -5.63 24.99 16.21
N VAL A 664 -5.28 24.21 15.18
CA VAL A 664 -5.95 24.23 13.87
C VAL A 664 -6.82 22.99 13.60
N LEU A 665 -6.92 22.06 14.56
CA LEU A 665 -7.70 20.81 14.44
C LEU A 665 -9.23 20.96 14.59
N ARG A 666 -9.77 22.19 14.54
CA ARG A 666 -11.22 22.37 14.34
C ARG A 666 -11.53 22.12 12.87
N GLU A 667 -12.39 21.14 12.59
CA GLU A 667 -12.75 20.63 11.25
C GLU A 667 -13.14 21.72 10.22
N ASP A 668 -13.44 22.96 10.65
CA ASP A 668 -13.85 24.09 9.79
C ASP A 668 -12.73 24.97 9.20
N ARG A 669 -11.46 24.85 9.65
CA ARG A 669 -10.37 25.71 9.11
C ARG A 669 -9.35 24.92 8.30
N GLN A 670 -9.04 25.45 7.11
CA GLN A 670 -8.00 24.93 6.23
C GLN A 670 -6.65 24.92 6.96
N THR A 671 -6.11 23.72 7.21
CA THR A 671 -4.86 23.53 7.94
C THR A 671 -3.70 23.53 6.96
N ARG A 672 -2.75 24.47 7.09
CA ARG A 672 -1.55 24.46 6.25
C ARG A 672 -0.45 23.64 6.92
N VAL A 673 -0.03 22.57 6.25
CA VAL A 673 1.01 21.65 6.75
C VAL A 673 2.27 21.87 5.94
N ARG A 674 3.34 22.33 6.60
CA ARG A 674 4.65 22.52 5.95
C ARG A 674 5.41 21.21 5.90
N LEU A 675 5.70 20.75 4.69
CA LEU A 675 6.49 19.55 4.48
C LEU A 675 7.95 19.90 4.21
N ALA A 676 8.84 19.01 4.64
CA ALA A 676 10.26 19.07 4.34
C ALA A 676 10.80 17.66 4.19
N TYR A 677 11.87 17.50 3.41
CA TYR A 677 12.68 16.29 3.47
C TYR A 677 13.71 16.44 4.57
N ALA A 678 13.75 15.47 5.47
CA ALA A 678 14.74 15.42 6.54
C ALA A 678 15.37 14.03 6.61
N ARG A 679 16.70 14.03 6.80
CA ARG A 679 17.49 12.85 7.10
C ARG A 679 17.56 12.65 8.61
N GLY A 680 17.65 11.39 9.04
CA GLY A 680 17.82 11.06 10.46
C GLY A 680 16.64 11.50 11.35
N THR A 681 15.43 11.62 10.78
CA THR A 681 14.22 11.92 11.56
C THR A 681 13.98 10.83 12.60
N THR A 682 13.66 11.23 13.82
CA THR A 682 13.30 10.35 14.93
C THR A 682 11.88 10.60 15.41
N TRP A 683 11.27 9.57 15.98
CA TRP A 683 9.98 9.66 16.64
C TRP A 683 9.84 8.57 17.69
N ASN A 684 9.10 8.91 18.74
CA ASN A 684 8.90 8.07 19.92
C ASN A 684 7.77 7.06 19.72
N ARG A 685 6.77 7.39 18.89
CA ARG A 685 5.72 6.46 18.46
C ARG A 685 4.99 6.89 17.19
N VAL A 686 4.46 5.92 16.46
CA VAL A 686 3.40 6.12 15.47
C VAL A 686 2.04 6.19 16.18
N VAL A 687 1.21 7.17 15.81
CA VAL A 687 -0.15 7.35 16.35
C VAL A 687 -1.20 6.75 15.39
N GLY A 688 -0.97 6.87 14.08
CA GLY A 688 -1.84 6.30 13.05
C GLY A 688 -1.88 7.16 11.78
N PHE A 689 -2.83 6.90 10.89
CA PHE A 689 -2.99 7.67 9.66
C PHE A 689 -3.64 9.02 9.91
N TYR A 690 -3.09 10.06 9.27
CA TYR A 690 -3.57 11.43 9.36
C TYR A 690 -4.89 11.59 8.58
N GLY A 691 -5.93 12.02 9.29
CA GLY A 691 -7.31 12.03 8.78
C GLY A 691 -7.88 13.39 8.39
N ASN A 692 -7.13 14.49 8.52
CA ASN A 692 -7.67 15.83 8.26
C ASN A 692 -7.85 16.07 6.76
N ARG A 693 -9.10 16.19 6.33
CA ARG A 693 -9.48 16.36 4.92
C ARG A 693 -9.21 17.77 4.39
N ASN A 694 -9.27 18.76 5.27
CA ASN A 694 -9.09 20.17 4.93
C ASN A 694 -7.63 20.61 5.05
N ALA A 695 -6.72 19.65 5.25
CA ALA A 695 -5.30 19.93 5.25
C ALA A 695 -4.79 20.17 3.83
N VAL A 696 -3.94 21.17 3.73
CA VAL A 696 -3.26 21.59 2.51
C VAL A 696 -1.78 21.60 2.78
N PHE A 697 -1.07 20.81 1.99
CA PHE A 697 0.36 20.58 2.13
C PHE A 697 1.11 21.61 1.30
N VAL A 698 2.02 22.29 1.97
CA VAL A 698 2.83 23.38 1.43
C VAL A 698 4.31 23.08 1.54
#